data_AF-D0NQ73-F1
#
_entry.id   AF-D0NQ73-F1
#
_cell.length_a   1.000
_cell.length_b   1.000
_cell.length_c   1.000
_cell.angle_alpha   90.00
_cell.angle_beta   90.00
_cell.angle_gamma   90.00
#
_symmetry.space_group_name_H-M   'P 1'
#
loop_
_entity.id
_entity.type
_entity.pdbx_description
1 polymer ?
#
loop_
_entity_poly.entity_id
_entity_poly.type
_entity_poly.pdbx_seq_one_letter_code
_entity_poly.pdbx_strand_id
1 'polypeptide(L)'
;MSENALLIDLMEARASHQEAHSARKFHQKLLELPDLPSNGCRANCSHVVDWIDAQLRSLDRVEAYSQVFQTDEASSPRTNVYGILRASPLADGKVCCSEAIVLVTHYRNVGADSGENTGLSLGLALLKYLSRAKWLAKDVILLAADDGKLDGSDGYAPGTEAWVQAYHLDPIDSGLQGVLPMRAGVIRAAVNLETLYDSRQVDSVGIYTAGMNGQLPNLDLVNTAVRALRQHQIPTILDRSDVQHDGAHKSVVASALGFVSSLNDKFSPPEYKEKTRSYLTNLKGMLHFMTTLATGPSGPHANFISYNIDSITLSLTQSQASTKRPLVSRDILRSMEMVIRALSNVEEKLHQSFFLYVLPSTSTFVSVGEYIYAVLLVISPAIAHLLYLANQTTGMRVALALTVFLAVEALCVLGLIAICKYFATSTALLQTFNSSDTSATRWFMLAMGISATQALIVLVAMPALRSVSGFSGCVEIFDWRKRVTTYEAKEQRKVSPDKEMEKTVEDTDVPALDSGWRAIKFVTMAVIVYAHCILGILNYPMALFCAIPMAHFARVVPFGTATLPRNVGNGLWLFLSSPLTLFVLLNWSGLGTIRISNVFRFFGLKLCVFCVSTDVVAGLSYTVDSFAQRINLLALAYFCCIYVSVHTLSLVVWTYLSIDKKQKLE
;
A
#
# COMPACT_ATOMS: atom_id res chain seq x y z
N MET A 1 -0.84 23.40 11.57
CA MET A 1 -1.19 22.83 12.89
C MET A 1 -2.65 22.37 12.79
N SER A 2 -2.97 21.12 13.15
CA SER A 2 -4.38 20.73 13.35
C SER A 2 -4.89 21.49 14.59
N GLU A 3 -5.97 22.24 14.45
CA GLU A 3 -6.63 22.98 15.54
C GLU A 3 -7.24 22.05 16.60
N ASN A 4 -7.37 20.74 16.30
CA ASN A 4 -8.15 19.77 17.08
C ASN A 4 -7.32 18.73 17.83
N ALA A 5 -6.01 18.94 18.02
CA ALA A 5 -5.25 18.03 18.89
C ALA A 5 -5.90 18.02 20.27
N LEU A 6 -6.14 16.81 20.82
CA LEU A 6 -6.97 16.47 21.99
C LEU A 6 -6.55 17.12 23.33
N LEU A 7 -6.19 18.41 23.31
CA LEU A 7 -5.62 19.23 24.37
C LEU A 7 -4.53 18.50 25.17
N ILE A 8 -3.75 17.66 24.48
CA ILE A 8 -2.74 16.82 25.11
C ILE A 8 -1.66 17.63 25.83
N ASP A 9 -1.38 18.83 25.32
CA ASP A 9 -0.41 19.76 25.90
C ASP A 9 -0.87 20.30 27.29
N LEU A 10 -2.15 20.14 27.64
CA LEU A 10 -2.70 20.47 28.97
C LEU A 10 -2.75 19.26 29.93
N MET A 11 -2.39 18.06 29.45
CA MET A 11 -2.45 16.83 30.26
C MET A 11 -1.10 16.49 30.86
N GLU A 12 -1.07 16.26 32.17
CA GLU A 12 0.09 15.70 32.86
C GLU A 12 -0.08 14.20 33.11
N ALA A 13 0.90 13.42 32.62
CA ALA A 13 1.05 12.01 32.91
C ALA A 13 1.50 11.80 34.36
N ARG A 14 0.91 10.81 35.05
CA ARG A 14 1.18 10.52 36.46
C ARG A 14 1.93 9.19 36.66
N ALA A 15 2.14 8.39 35.61
CA ALA A 15 2.96 7.18 35.69
C ALA A 15 4.35 7.50 36.26
N SER A 16 4.76 6.72 37.26
CA SER A 16 5.97 6.93 38.04
C SER A 16 7.02 5.84 37.74
N HIS A 17 8.15 5.88 38.45
CA HIS A 17 9.15 4.81 38.38
C HIS A 17 8.63 3.47 38.90
N GLN A 18 7.58 3.46 39.72
CA GLN A 18 6.99 2.23 40.26
C GLN A 18 6.28 1.41 39.17
N GLU A 19 5.59 2.06 38.25
CA GLU A 19 4.94 1.43 37.09
C GLU A 19 6.00 0.90 36.12
N ALA A 20 7.05 1.67 35.85
CA ALA A 20 8.19 1.23 35.04
C ALA A 20 8.88 -0.01 35.64
N HIS A 21 9.08 -0.04 36.96
CA HIS A 21 9.61 -1.21 37.66
C HIS A 21 8.63 -2.40 37.59
N SER A 22 7.33 -2.15 37.63
CA SER A 22 6.32 -3.22 37.47
C SER A 22 6.39 -3.84 36.07
N ALA A 23 6.59 -3.06 35.01
CA ALA A 23 6.77 -3.56 33.64
C ALA A 23 7.99 -4.50 33.56
N ARG A 24 9.15 -4.04 34.05
CA ARG A 24 10.37 -4.87 34.13
C ARG A 24 10.15 -6.16 34.91
N LYS A 25 9.42 -6.10 36.02
CA LYS A 25 9.11 -7.28 36.84
C LYS A 25 8.22 -8.28 36.09
N PHE A 26 7.22 -7.81 35.33
CA PHE A 26 6.43 -8.70 34.47
C PHE A 26 7.27 -9.35 33.39
N HIS A 27 8.15 -8.57 32.75
CA HIS A 27 9.06 -9.09 31.73
C HIS A 27 10.02 -10.15 32.31
N GLN A 28 10.67 -9.87 33.43
CA GLN A 28 11.58 -10.80 34.09
C GLN A 28 10.87 -12.11 34.48
N LYS A 29 9.67 -12.02 35.07
CA LYS A 29 8.87 -13.20 35.42
C LYS A 29 8.48 -14.06 34.22
N LEU A 30 8.27 -13.44 33.06
CA LEU A 30 7.98 -14.16 31.82
C LEU A 30 9.22 -14.92 31.35
N LEU A 31 10.41 -14.31 31.45
CA LEU A 31 11.69 -14.96 31.11
C LEU A 31 12.07 -16.11 32.07
N GLU A 32 11.56 -16.09 33.30
CA GLU A 32 11.76 -17.14 34.30
C GLU A 32 10.87 -18.38 34.06
N LEU A 33 10.00 -18.38 33.05
CA LEU A 33 9.17 -19.53 32.72
C LEU A 33 10.01 -20.73 32.26
N PRO A 34 9.68 -21.95 32.71
CA PRO A 34 10.35 -23.16 32.24
C PRO A 34 10.10 -23.35 30.74
N ASP A 35 11.12 -23.85 30.04
CA ASP A 35 11.07 -24.18 28.61
C ASP A 35 10.79 -23.00 27.65
N LEU A 36 10.93 -21.75 28.09
CA LEU A 36 10.85 -20.58 27.20
C LEU A 36 12.14 -20.43 26.39
N PRO A 37 12.12 -20.58 25.05
CA PRO A 37 13.30 -20.36 24.22
C PRO A 37 13.75 -18.90 24.22
N SER A 38 15.02 -18.64 23.90
CA SER A 38 15.57 -17.26 23.82
C SER A 38 14.81 -16.36 22.84
N ASN A 39 14.22 -16.98 21.80
CA ASN A 39 13.46 -16.33 20.74
C ASN A 39 11.92 -16.42 20.95
N GLY A 40 11.46 -16.71 22.16
CA GLY A 40 10.04 -16.87 22.50
C GLY A 40 9.46 -18.26 22.22
N CYS A 41 8.18 -18.45 22.56
CA CYS A 41 7.51 -19.76 22.60
C CYS A 41 7.25 -20.40 21.22
N ARG A 42 7.27 -19.61 20.14
CA ARG A 42 7.18 -20.06 18.74
C ARG A 42 6.01 -21.00 18.43
N ALA A 43 6.16 -22.32 18.57
CA ALA A 43 5.15 -23.30 18.15
C ALA A 43 4.30 -23.82 19.31
N ASN A 44 4.84 -23.86 20.52
CA ASN A 44 4.11 -24.30 21.71
C ASN A 44 4.09 -23.17 22.73
N CYS A 45 2.96 -22.46 22.79
CA CYS A 45 2.80 -21.27 23.64
C CYS A 45 1.80 -21.48 24.79
N SER A 46 1.39 -22.72 25.09
CA SER A 46 0.40 -23.00 26.14
C SER A 46 0.82 -22.42 27.50
N HIS A 47 2.07 -22.66 27.93
CA HIS A 47 2.58 -22.16 29.19
C HIS A 47 2.62 -20.62 29.26
N VAL A 48 2.89 -19.96 28.13
CA VAL A 48 2.89 -18.49 28.05
C VAL A 48 1.46 -17.96 28.13
N VAL A 49 0.53 -18.58 27.42
CA VAL A 49 -0.91 -18.28 27.45
C VAL A 49 -1.46 -18.40 28.88
N ASP A 50 -1.17 -19.52 29.56
CA ASP A 50 -1.60 -19.77 30.94
C ASP A 50 -1.01 -18.72 31.91
N TRP A 51 0.25 -18.35 31.70
CA TRP A 51 0.89 -17.31 32.51
C TRP A 51 0.25 -15.94 32.30
N ILE A 52 -0.06 -15.56 31.05
CA ILE A 52 -0.73 -14.29 30.73
C ILE A 52 -2.12 -14.26 31.38
N ASP A 53 -2.91 -15.33 31.23
CA ASP A 53 -4.23 -15.44 31.85
C ASP A 53 -4.14 -15.30 33.37
N ALA A 54 -3.18 -15.98 34.01
CA ALA A 54 -2.94 -15.85 35.45
C ALA A 54 -2.53 -14.42 35.86
N GLN A 55 -1.67 -13.74 35.06
CA GLN A 55 -1.32 -12.34 35.35
C GLN A 55 -2.52 -11.42 35.21
N LEU A 56 -3.34 -11.57 34.17
CA LEU A 56 -4.54 -10.75 33.96
C LEU A 56 -5.55 -10.94 35.09
N ARG A 57 -5.84 -12.18 35.51
CA ARG A 57 -6.74 -12.48 36.64
C ARG A 57 -6.24 -11.94 37.97
N SER A 58 -4.92 -11.76 38.12
CA SER A 58 -4.32 -11.19 39.34
C SER A 58 -4.51 -9.67 39.45
N LEU A 59 -4.88 -9.00 38.35
CA LEU A 59 -5.09 -7.56 38.34
C LEU A 59 -6.50 -7.24 38.82
N ASP A 60 -6.60 -6.22 39.69
CA ASP A 60 -7.88 -5.75 40.19
C ASP A 60 -8.76 -5.21 39.04
N ARG A 61 -10.04 -5.57 39.06
CA ARG A 61 -11.07 -5.15 38.07
C ARG A 61 -10.80 -5.58 36.61
N VAL A 62 -9.95 -6.57 36.38
CA VAL A 62 -9.67 -7.12 35.06
C VAL A 62 -10.31 -8.50 34.91
N GLU A 63 -11.16 -8.65 33.90
CA GLU A 63 -11.76 -9.92 33.50
C GLU A 63 -10.91 -10.55 32.38
N ALA A 64 -10.38 -11.76 32.60
CA ALA A 64 -9.50 -12.44 31.63
C ALA A 64 -10.23 -13.53 30.85
N TYR A 65 -10.01 -13.56 29.53
CA TYR A 65 -10.62 -14.47 28.57
C TYR A 65 -9.60 -14.95 27.54
N SER A 66 -9.88 -16.09 26.91
CA SER A 66 -9.08 -16.65 25.83
C SER A 66 -9.96 -17.02 24.65
N GLN A 67 -9.45 -16.83 23.45
CA GLN A 67 -10.09 -17.20 22.18
C GLN A 67 -9.17 -18.16 21.44
N VAL A 68 -9.69 -19.33 21.06
CA VAL A 68 -8.98 -20.26 20.18
C VAL A 68 -9.51 -20.08 18.76
N PHE A 69 -8.61 -19.88 17.81
CA PHE A 69 -8.94 -19.64 16.40
C PHE A 69 -8.03 -20.46 15.48
N GLN A 70 -8.45 -20.63 14.23
CA GLN A 70 -7.68 -21.29 13.18
C GLN A 70 -7.66 -20.40 11.94
N THR A 71 -6.50 -20.27 11.30
CA THR A 71 -6.39 -19.50 10.05
C THR A 71 -6.92 -20.30 8.86
N ASP A 72 -6.58 -21.59 8.82
CA ASP A 72 -7.02 -22.56 7.82
C ASP A 72 -7.33 -23.91 8.49
N GLU A 73 -8.17 -24.74 7.88
CA GLU A 73 -8.49 -26.09 8.39
C GLU A 73 -7.26 -26.99 8.57
N ALA A 74 -6.18 -26.74 7.80
CA ALA A 74 -4.92 -27.46 7.89
C ALA A 74 -3.94 -26.86 8.93
N SER A 75 -4.24 -25.68 9.49
CA SER A 75 -3.36 -24.97 10.41
C SER A 75 -3.56 -25.41 11.86
N SER A 76 -2.49 -25.38 12.65
CA SER A 76 -2.60 -25.62 14.11
C SER A 76 -3.43 -24.50 14.75
N PRO A 77 -4.38 -24.84 15.66
CA PRO A 77 -5.12 -23.83 16.41
C PRO A 77 -4.17 -22.92 17.18
N ARG A 78 -4.48 -21.63 17.18
CA ARG A 78 -3.77 -20.58 17.91
C ARG A 78 -4.69 -19.97 18.96
N THR A 79 -4.10 -19.30 19.94
CA THR A 79 -4.87 -18.77 21.07
C THR A 79 -4.55 -17.30 21.29
N ASN A 80 -5.57 -16.45 21.26
CA ASN A 80 -5.48 -15.09 21.75
C ASN A 80 -5.91 -15.04 23.21
N VAL A 81 -5.25 -14.22 24.02
CA VAL A 81 -5.63 -13.97 25.42
C VAL A 81 -5.95 -12.50 25.55
N TYR A 82 -7.05 -12.15 26.19
CA TYR A 82 -7.41 -10.75 26.40
C TYR A 82 -7.98 -10.49 27.78
N GLY A 83 -7.67 -9.32 28.33
CA GLY A 83 -8.20 -8.84 29.60
C GLY A 83 -9.05 -7.60 29.38
N ILE A 84 -10.27 -7.58 29.94
CA ILE A 84 -11.15 -6.41 29.94
C ILE A 84 -11.05 -5.73 31.30
N LEU A 85 -10.44 -4.55 31.33
CA LEU A 85 -10.54 -3.63 32.46
C LEU A 85 -11.81 -2.80 32.32
N ARG A 86 -12.75 -2.98 33.24
CA ARG A 86 -13.95 -2.14 33.31
C ARG A 86 -13.57 -0.74 33.75
N ALA A 87 -14.15 0.29 33.14
CA ALA A 87 -13.98 1.68 33.55
C ALA A 87 -14.35 1.89 35.03
N SER A 88 -13.87 2.98 35.64
CA SER A 88 -14.18 3.26 37.05
C SER A 88 -15.70 3.34 37.24
N PRO A 89 -16.29 2.63 38.21
CA PRO A 89 -17.71 2.79 38.53
C PRO A 89 -18.00 4.26 38.79
N LEU A 90 -19.05 4.79 38.16
CA LEU A 90 -19.54 6.12 38.50
C LEU A 90 -20.11 6.10 39.93
N ALA A 91 -20.33 7.28 40.50
CA ALA A 91 -20.84 7.44 41.88
C ALA A 91 -22.18 6.71 42.15
N ASP A 92 -22.89 6.28 41.11
CA ASP A 92 -24.15 5.53 41.16
C ASP A 92 -23.99 4.00 41.14
N GLY A 93 -22.75 3.48 41.12
CA GLY A 93 -22.47 2.04 41.16
C GLY A 93 -22.84 1.28 39.89
N LYS A 94 -23.27 1.97 38.81
CA LYS A 94 -23.54 1.34 37.53
C LYS A 94 -22.23 1.11 36.78
N VAL A 95 -22.01 -0.15 36.41
CA VAL A 95 -20.94 -0.56 35.51
C VAL A 95 -21.55 -0.73 34.13
N CYS A 96 -21.29 0.20 33.23
CA CYS A 96 -21.05 -0.08 31.82
C CYS A 96 -20.65 1.21 31.11
N CYS A 97 -19.40 1.27 30.65
CA CYS A 97 -19.09 2.15 29.53
C CYS A 97 -19.49 1.41 28.26
N SER A 98 -20.35 2.02 27.45
CA SER A 98 -20.74 1.49 26.13
C SER A 98 -19.59 1.50 25.12
N GLU A 99 -18.37 1.83 25.55
CA GLU A 99 -17.23 2.13 24.70
C GLU A 99 -15.94 1.54 25.28
N ALA A 100 -15.04 1.13 24.38
CA ALA A 100 -13.79 0.49 24.73
C ALA A 100 -12.60 1.05 23.94
N ILE A 101 -11.42 0.96 24.53
CA ILE A 101 -10.11 1.21 23.91
C ILE A 101 -9.34 -0.11 23.91
N VAL A 102 -8.77 -0.50 22.78
CA VAL A 102 -8.01 -1.75 22.67
C VAL A 102 -6.52 -1.45 22.70
N LEU A 103 -5.77 -2.15 23.53
CA LEU A 103 -4.32 -2.22 23.54
C LEU A 103 -3.92 -3.58 23.00
N VAL A 104 -3.25 -3.62 21.86
CA VAL A 104 -2.78 -4.88 21.27
C VAL A 104 -1.31 -5.08 21.61
N THR A 105 -0.96 -6.30 21.97
CA THR A 105 0.40 -6.74 22.31
C THR A 105 0.62 -8.14 21.75
N HIS A 106 1.88 -8.53 21.62
CA HIS A 106 2.26 -9.85 21.12
C HIS A 106 3.12 -10.57 22.14
N TYR A 107 2.95 -11.88 22.20
CA TYR A 107 3.64 -12.73 23.17
C TYR A 107 4.51 -13.81 22.53
N ARG A 108 4.25 -14.17 21.27
CA ARG A 108 4.83 -15.36 20.63
C ARG A 108 6.34 -15.35 20.56
N ASN A 109 6.91 -14.17 20.35
CA ASN A 109 8.33 -13.99 20.13
C ASN A 109 9.02 -13.19 21.26
N VAL A 110 8.35 -13.08 22.40
CA VAL A 110 8.94 -12.52 23.61
C VAL A 110 9.82 -13.58 24.26
N GLY A 111 11.13 -13.34 24.29
CA GLY A 111 12.12 -14.22 24.91
C GLY A 111 13.31 -13.41 25.46
N ALA A 112 14.38 -14.12 25.85
CA ALA A 112 15.56 -13.51 26.44
C ALA A 112 16.27 -12.47 25.54
N ASP A 113 16.06 -12.56 24.23
CA ASP A 113 16.66 -11.63 23.26
C ASP A 113 15.82 -10.34 23.07
N SER A 114 14.64 -10.22 23.68
CA SER A 114 13.68 -9.11 23.48
C SER A 114 13.95 -7.82 24.29
N GLY A 115 15.15 -7.65 24.85
CA GLY A 115 15.54 -6.45 25.61
C GLY A 115 14.99 -6.38 27.04
N GLU A 116 14.95 -5.19 27.64
CA GLU A 116 14.49 -5.01 29.04
C GLU A 116 12.97 -4.89 29.21
N ASN A 117 12.26 -4.47 28.15
CA ASN A 117 10.80 -4.30 28.19
C ASN A 117 10.21 -4.68 26.84
N THR A 118 9.08 -5.36 26.89
CA THR A 118 8.26 -5.71 25.72
C THR A 118 6.88 -5.06 25.78
N GLY A 119 6.20 -5.01 24.64
CA GLY A 119 4.86 -4.48 24.47
C GLY A 119 3.88 -5.16 25.42
N LEU A 120 3.99 -6.49 25.58
CA LEU A 120 3.22 -7.25 26.57
C LEU A 120 3.49 -6.77 28.00
N SER A 121 4.76 -6.62 28.40
CA SER A 121 5.12 -6.19 29.76
C SER A 121 4.70 -4.75 30.06
N LEU A 122 4.78 -3.87 29.07
CA LEU A 122 4.32 -2.49 29.15
C LEU A 122 2.79 -2.43 29.21
N GLY A 123 2.10 -3.23 28.38
CA GLY A 123 0.66 -3.36 28.37
C GLY A 123 0.10 -3.86 29.72
N LEU A 124 0.70 -4.91 30.29
CA LEU A 124 0.32 -5.42 31.62
C LEU A 124 0.55 -4.39 32.74
N ALA A 125 1.70 -3.69 32.72
CA ALA A 125 1.99 -2.65 33.69
C ALA A 125 1.05 -1.44 33.56
N LEU A 126 0.72 -1.06 32.32
CA LEU A 126 -0.21 0.01 32.01
C LEU A 126 -1.63 -0.37 32.46
N LEU A 127 -2.08 -1.60 32.20
CA LEU A 127 -3.39 -2.09 32.66
C LEU A 127 -3.48 -2.09 34.19
N LYS A 128 -2.41 -2.53 34.88
CA LYS A 128 -2.29 -2.47 36.34
C LYS A 128 -2.33 -1.03 36.89
N TYR A 129 -1.78 -0.07 36.16
CA TYR A 129 -1.85 1.34 36.53
C TYR A 129 -3.28 1.89 36.30
N LEU A 130 -3.88 1.58 35.16
CA LEU A 130 -5.21 2.03 34.78
C LEU A 130 -6.31 1.46 35.67
N SER A 131 -6.14 0.28 36.27
CA SER A 131 -7.12 -0.26 37.23
C SER A 131 -7.29 0.61 38.49
N ARG A 132 -6.31 1.47 38.77
CA ARG A 132 -6.35 2.46 39.86
C ARG A 132 -6.76 3.85 39.39
N ALA A 133 -6.83 4.08 38.08
CA ALA A 133 -7.17 5.37 37.50
C ALA A 133 -8.67 5.64 37.64
N LYS A 134 -9.01 6.77 38.29
CA LYS A 134 -10.40 7.23 38.45
C LYS A 134 -10.92 8.06 37.28
N TRP A 135 -10.03 8.54 36.41
CA TRP A 135 -10.36 9.36 35.24
C TRP A 135 -10.76 8.53 34.02
N LEU A 136 -10.63 7.20 34.09
CA LEU A 136 -10.90 6.31 32.98
C LEU A 136 -12.42 6.20 32.73
N ALA A 137 -12.85 6.68 31.57
CA ALA A 137 -14.25 6.77 31.16
C ALA A 137 -14.66 5.72 30.12
N LYS A 138 -13.72 4.85 29.68
CA LYS A 138 -13.96 3.77 28.72
C LYS A 138 -13.33 2.49 29.22
N ASP A 139 -13.91 1.36 28.84
CA ASP A 139 -13.30 0.05 29.12
C ASP A 139 -11.97 -0.06 28.36
N VAL A 140 -10.98 -0.71 28.95
CA VAL A 140 -9.68 -0.94 28.30
C VAL A 140 -9.47 -2.42 28.12
N ILE A 141 -9.33 -2.86 26.87
CA ILE A 141 -9.07 -4.25 26.52
C ILE A 141 -7.58 -4.38 26.25
N LEU A 142 -6.87 -5.23 26.98
CA LEU A 142 -5.51 -5.64 26.63
C LEU A 142 -5.58 -6.97 25.89
N LEU A 143 -5.33 -6.96 24.58
CA LEU A 143 -5.26 -8.13 23.71
C LEU A 143 -3.80 -8.58 23.57
N ALA A 144 -3.51 -9.81 23.96
CA ALA A 144 -2.26 -10.51 23.68
C ALA A 144 -2.52 -11.49 22.52
N ALA A 145 -2.18 -11.08 21.29
CA ALA A 145 -2.49 -11.79 20.06
C ALA A 145 -1.35 -12.71 19.59
N ASP A 146 -1.72 -13.84 18.95
CA ASP A 146 -0.80 -14.69 18.18
C ASP A 146 -0.90 -14.38 16.67
N ASP A 147 -0.16 -13.35 16.26
CA ASP A 147 -0.07 -12.91 14.86
C ASP A 147 1.00 -13.65 14.04
N GLY A 148 1.49 -14.79 14.52
CA GLY A 148 2.44 -15.61 13.76
C GLY A 148 3.91 -15.23 13.99
N LYS A 149 4.75 -15.55 13.01
CA LYS A 149 6.22 -15.50 13.16
C LYS A 149 6.75 -14.08 13.33
N LEU A 150 6.08 -13.09 12.74
CA LEU A 150 6.51 -11.70 12.68
C LEU A 150 5.65 -10.76 13.56
N ASP A 151 4.78 -11.31 14.42
CA ASP A 151 3.89 -10.52 15.31
C ASP A 151 3.11 -9.43 14.54
N GLY A 152 2.78 -9.74 13.27
CA GLY A 152 2.08 -8.86 12.34
C GLY A 152 2.86 -7.62 11.88
N SER A 153 4.18 -7.56 12.11
CA SER A 153 5.04 -6.46 11.66
C SER A 153 5.10 -6.30 10.13
N ASP A 154 4.82 -7.36 9.39
CA ASP A 154 4.68 -7.43 7.94
C ASP A 154 3.28 -7.01 7.44
N GLY A 155 2.39 -6.63 8.36
CA GLY A 155 0.99 -6.31 8.05
C GLY A 155 0.07 -7.52 7.98
N TYR A 156 0.58 -8.75 8.14
CA TYR A 156 -0.22 -9.96 8.25
C TYR A 156 -0.45 -10.32 9.72
N ALA A 157 -1.61 -9.97 10.26
CA ALA A 157 -1.94 -10.13 11.67
C ALA A 157 -3.18 -11.04 11.88
N PRO A 158 -3.07 -12.36 11.67
CA PRO A 158 -4.22 -13.27 11.67
C PRO A 158 -4.89 -13.43 13.04
N GLY A 159 -4.15 -13.31 14.15
CA GLY A 159 -4.72 -13.40 15.49
C GLY A 159 -5.53 -12.17 15.84
N THR A 160 -5.00 -10.99 15.53
CA THR A 160 -5.72 -9.72 15.65
C THR A 160 -6.94 -9.70 14.73
N GLU A 161 -6.83 -10.16 13.48
CA GLU A 161 -7.95 -10.28 12.54
C GLU A 161 -9.05 -11.19 13.09
N ALA A 162 -8.69 -12.40 13.53
CA ALA A 162 -9.63 -13.37 14.10
C ALA A 162 -10.37 -12.81 15.32
N TRP A 163 -9.66 -12.08 16.19
CA TRP A 163 -10.26 -11.48 17.38
C TRP A 163 -11.22 -10.35 17.03
N VAL A 164 -10.81 -9.41 16.17
CA VAL A 164 -11.67 -8.28 15.74
C VAL A 164 -12.88 -8.81 14.98
N GLN A 165 -12.70 -9.80 14.11
CA GLN A 165 -13.79 -10.42 13.38
C GLN A 165 -14.80 -11.08 14.35
N ALA A 166 -14.33 -11.90 15.29
CA ALA A 166 -15.20 -12.53 16.29
C ALA A 166 -15.85 -11.50 17.26
N TYR A 167 -15.24 -10.33 17.43
CA TYR A 167 -15.84 -9.22 18.19
C TYR A 167 -17.10 -8.67 17.53
N HIS A 168 -17.07 -8.54 16.20
CA HIS A 168 -18.16 -7.96 15.41
C HIS A 168 -19.16 -8.98 14.85
N LEU A 169 -18.77 -10.26 14.75
CA LEU A 169 -19.67 -11.33 14.31
C LEU A 169 -20.59 -11.80 15.45
N ASP A 170 -21.70 -12.42 15.06
CA ASP A 170 -22.53 -13.18 15.98
C ASP A 170 -21.86 -14.52 16.33
N PRO A 171 -22.07 -15.04 17.55
CA PRO A 171 -21.49 -16.32 17.99
C PRO A 171 -21.80 -17.50 17.07
N ILE A 172 -22.93 -17.45 16.36
CA ILE A 172 -23.38 -18.50 15.44
C ILE A 172 -22.55 -18.49 14.14
N ASP A 173 -22.11 -17.31 13.71
CA ASP A 173 -21.38 -17.10 12.44
C ASP A 173 -19.86 -17.12 12.61
N SER A 174 -19.37 -17.32 13.83
CA SER A 174 -17.95 -17.17 14.18
C SER A 174 -17.04 -18.27 13.60
N GLY A 175 -17.59 -19.46 13.31
CA GLY A 175 -16.88 -20.55 12.60
C GLY A 175 -15.44 -20.81 13.08
N LEU A 176 -14.47 -20.76 12.15
CA LEU A 176 -13.03 -20.96 12.39
C LEU A 176 -12.37 -19.86 13.24
N GLN A 177 -13.01 -18.69 13.37
CA GLN A 177 -12.47 -17.59 14.19
C GLN A 177 -12.72 -17.79 15.68
N GLY A 178 -13.55 -18.76 16.07
CA GLY A 178 -13.86 -19.04 17.46
C GLY A 178 -14.78 -18.00 18.08
N VAL A 179 -15.54 -18.41 19.10
CA VAL A 179 -16.51 -17.56 19.79
C VAL A 179 -15.82 -16.79 20.91
N LEU A 180 -16.09 -15.49 21.03
CA LEU A 180 -15.65 -14.69 22.18
C LEU A 180 -16.58 -14.91 23.38
N PRO A 181 -16.07 -15.37 24.54
CA PRO A 181 -16.90 -15.57 25.73
C PRO A 181 -17.54 -14.29 26.27
N MET A 182 -16.85 -13.15 26.10
CA MET A 182 -17.30 -11.84 26.57
C MET A 182 -16.78 -10.74 25.66
N ARG A 183 -17.60 -9.70 25.44
CA ARG A 183 -17.25 -8.49 24.70
C ARG A 183 -17.39 -7.26 25.60
N ALA A 184 -16.63 -6.21 25.31
CA ALA A 184 -16.84 -4.91 25.93
C ALA A 184 -17.81 -4.06 25.06
N GLY A 185 -17.85 -2.76 25.30
CA GLY A 185 -18.61 -1.82 24.47
C GLY A 185 -18.05 -1.62 23.06
N VAL A 186 -18.58 -0.64 22.33
CA VAL A 186 -18.11 -0.27 20.99
C VAL A 186 -16.65 0.17 21.06
N ILE A 187 -15.79 -0.44 20.25
CA ILE A 187 -14.37 -0.08 20.20
C ILE A 187 -14.24 1.29 19.52
N ARG A 188 -13.66 2.27 20.22
CA ARG A 188 -13.45 3.62 19.69
C ARG A 188 -12.09 3.78 19.01
N ALA A 189 -11.05 3.21 19.60
CA ALA A 189 -9.70 3.28 19.08
C ALA A 189 -8.88 2.07 19.53
N ALA A 190 -7.83 1.75 18.77
CA ALA A 190 -6.87 0.71 19.13
C ALA A 190 -5.42 1.21 19.05
N VAL A 191 -4.60 0.86 20.03
CA VAL A 191 -3.17 1.17 20.03
C VAL A 191 -2.40 -0.14 20.13
N ASN A 192 -1.68 -0.49 19.07
CA ASN A 192 -0.83 -1.68 19.05
C ASN A 192 0.56 -1.35 19.61
N LEU A 193 1.05 -2.18 20.53
CA LEU A 193 2.33 -2.04 21.19
C LEU A 193 3.25 -3.16 20.71
N GLU A 194 4.04 -2.83 19.69
CA GLU A 194 4.98 -3.75 19.08
C GLU A 194 6.35 -3.63 19.75
N THR A 195 7.05 -4.76 19.86
CA THR A 195 8.46 -4.78 20.27
C THR A 195 9.30 -5.33 19.15
N LEU A 196 10.38 -4.65 18.79
CA LEU A 196 11.31 -5.19 17.82
C LEU A 196 11.94 -6.48 18.35
N TYR A 197 12.03 -7.42 17.44
CA TYR A 197 12.83 -8.61 17.57
C TYR A 197 14.30 -8.24 17.50
N ASP A 198 15.13 -8.87 18.33
CA ASP A 198 16.60 -8.78 18.22
C ASP A 198 17.22 -7.40 18.58
N SER A 199 16.47 -6.52 19.24
CA SER A 199 17.01 -5.25 19.74
C SER A 199 17.10 -5.26 21.27
N ARG A 200 18.33 -5.38 21.78
CA ARG A 200 18.63 -5.27 23.22
C ARG A 200 18.56 -3.83 23.74
N GLN A 201 18.64 -2.84 22.85
CA GLN A 201 18.67 -1.42 23.19
C GLN A 201 17.76 -0.63 22.25
N VAL A 202 16.69 -0.08 22.81
CA VAL A 202 15.74 0.79 22.11
C VAL A 202 16.02 2.25 22.45
N ASP A 203 16.06 3.12 21.45
CA ASP A 203 16.35 4.56 21.57
C ASP A 203 15.26 5.46 20.97
N SER A 204 14.29 4.88 20.29
CA SER A 204 13.25 5.58 19.54
C SER A 204 11.96 4.76 19.45
N VAL A 205 10.86 5.43 19.08
CA VAL A 205 9.54 4.80 18.90
C VAL A 205 9.07 5.01 17.46
N GLY A 206 8.87 3.92 16.73
CA GLY A 206 8.22 3.90 15.44
C GLY A 206 6.71 4.09 15.58
N ILE A 207 6.12 4.96 14.77
CA ILE A 207 4.68 5.18 14.66
C ILE A 207 4.26 4.78 13.26
N TYR A 208 3.55 3.66 13.15
CA TYR A 208 3.09 3.12 11.88
C TYR A 208 1.57 3.25 11.75
N THR A 209 1.13 3.71 10.57
CA THR A 209 -0.25 4.12 10.32
C THR A 209 -0.81 3.57 9.00
N ALA A 210 0.01 2.96 8.15
CA ALA A 210 -0.44 2.46 6.85
C ALA A 210 -1.33 1.24 7.06
N GLY A 211 -2.60 1.34 6.67
CA GLY A 211 -3.61 0.29 6.75
C GLY A 211 -3.78 -0.50 5.45
N MET A 212 -4.75 -1.41 5.43
CA MET A 212 -5.09 -2.19 4.24
C MET A 212 -5.56 -1.28 3.10
N ASN A 213 -5.14 -1.60 1.87
CA ASN A 213 -5.50 -0.85 0.66
C ASN A 213 -5.20 0.67 0.72
N GLY A 214 -4.24 1.12 1.55
CA GLY A 214 -3.90 2.54 1.67
C GLY A 214 -4.86 3.35 2.57
N GLN A 215 -5.69 2.68 3.37
CA GLN A 215 -6.48 3.33 4.42
C GLN A 215 -5.57 3.88 5.52
N LEU A 216 -6.01 4.96 6.16
CA LEU A 216 -5.28 5.64 7.22
C LEU A 216 -6.21 5.91 8.42
N PRO A 217 -5.66 5.89 9.65
CA PRO A 217 -6.39 6.34 10.82
C PRO A 217 -6.50 7.86 10.80
N ASN A 218 -7.43 8.40 11.58
CA ASN A 218 -7.56 9.84 11.77
C ASN A 218 -6.22 10.48 12.22
N LEU A 219 -5.80 11.54 11.53
CA LEU A 219 -4.55 12.24 11.79
C LEU A 219 -4.42 12.78 13.23
N ASP A 220 -5.52 13.09 13.91
CA ASP A 220 -5.46 13.57 15.29
C ASP A 220 -4.96 12.51 16.27
N LEU A 221 -5.26 11.22 16.04
CA LEU A 221 -4.70 10.13 16.84
C LEU A 221 -3.18 10.06 16.67
N VAL A 222 -2.69 10.20 15.43
CA VAL A 222 -1.26 10.21 15.11
C VAL A 222 -0.56 11.42 15.74
N ASN A 223 -1.13 12.61 15.57
CA ASN A 223 -0.61 13.85 16.16
C ASN A 223 -0.54 13.77 17.68
N THR A 224 -1.58 13.21 18.31
CA THR A 224 -1.66 13.00 19.76
C THR A 224 -0.52 12.09 20.22
N ALA A 225 -0.30 10.96 19.55
CA ALA A 225 0.80 10.06 19.86
C ALA A 225 2.19 10.71 19.66
N VAL A 226 2.39 11.43 18.55
CA VAL A 226 3.65 12.15 18.30
C VAL A 226 3.92 13.20 19.38
N ARG A 227 2.91 13.98 19.76
CA ARG A 227 3.05 15.03 20.79
C ARG A 227 3.37 14.41 22.16
N ALA A 228 2.67 13.35 22.54
CA ALA A 228 2.94 12.62 23.79
C ALA A 228 4.40 12.15 23.88
N LEU A 229 4.91 11.53 22.81
CA LEU A 229 6.29 11.05 22.74
C LEU A 229 7.30 12.21 22.74
N ARG A 230 7.02 13.28 22.00
CA ARG A 230 7.89 14.47 21.93
C ARG A 230 7.99 15.20 23.27
N GLN A 231 6.90 15.30 24.03
CA GLN A 231 6.89 15.91 25.36
C GLN A 231 7.84 15.20 26.33
N HIS A 232 8.04 13.90 26.14
CA HIS A 232 8.99 13.09 26.90
C HIS A 232 10.35 12.91 26.22
N GLN A 233 10.66 13.73 25.21
CA GLN A 233 11.93 13.71 24.46
C GLN A 233 12.24 12.36 23.79
N ILE A 234 11.21 11.60 23.41
CA ILE A 234 11.37 10.32 22.73
C ILE A 234 11.45 10.59 21.22
N PRO A 235 12.54 10.21 20.54
CA PRO A 235 12.64 10.31 19.08
C PRO A 235 11.60 9.41 18.42
N THR A 236 10.93 9.93 17.40
CA THR A 236 9.90 9.21 16.65
C THR A 236 10.33 8.91 15.22
N ILE A 237 9.94 7.75 14.71
CA ILE A 237 10.21 7.28 13.35
C ILE A 237 8.87 6.96 12.68
N LEU A 238 8.72 7.25 11.39
CA LEU A 238 7.48 6.97 10.64
C LEU A 238 7.54 5.71 9.79
N ASP A 239 8.73 5.25 9.45
CA ASP A 239 8.92 4.13 8.54
C ASP A 239 9.93 3.11 9.09
N ARG A 240 9.61 1.83 8.89
CA ARG A 240 10.45 0.70 9.29
C ARG A 240 11.81 0.70 8.58
N SER A 241 11.88 1.28 7.38
CA SER A 241 13.13 1.36 6.60
C SER A 241 14.21 2.24 7.25
N ASP A 242 13.83 3.16 8.13
CA ASP A 242 14.74 4.05 8.86
C ASP A 242 15.21 3.43 10.20
N VAL A 243 14.80 2.20 10.50
CA VAL A 243 15.28 1.41 11.65
C VAL A 243 16.69 0.88 11.37
N GLN A 244 17.56 0.88 12.37
CA GLN A 244 18.89 0.27 12.29
C GLN A 244 18.73 -1.25 12.15
N HIS A 245 19.14 -1.80 11.01
CA HIS A 245 19.30 -3.24 10.81
C HIS A 245 20.74 -3.52 10.36
N ASP A 246 21.41 -4.43 11.05
CA ASP A 246 22.72 -4.94 10.64
C ASP A 246 22.58 -5.71 9.32
N GLY A 247 22.75 -5.03 8.19
CA GLY A 247 22.93 -5.65 6.87
C GLY A 247 21.80 -5.47 5.83
N ALA A 248 20.78 -4.64 6.05
CA ALA A 248 19.67 -4.49 5.09
C ALA A 248 19.97 -3.50 3.94
N HIS A 249 19.56 -3.87 2.73
CA HIS A 249 19.69 -3.08 1.49
C HIS A 249 19.05 -1.70 1.62
N LYS A 250 19.78 -0.63 1.27
CA LYS A 250 19.22 0.72 1.14
C LYS A 250 18.17 0.73 0.01
N SER A 251 16.95 1.16 0.31
CA SER A 251 15.89 1.43 -0.69
C SER A 251 16.46 2.18 -1.89
N VAL A 252 15.99 1.89 -3.11
CA VAL A 252 16.42 2.64 -4.31
C VAL A 252 16.11 4.12 -4.16
N VAL A 253 14.98 4.46 -3.54
CA VAL A 253 14.61 5.84 -3.20
C VAL A 253 15.65 6.47 -2.27
N ALA A 254 16.06 5.74 -1.22
CA ALA A 254 17.10 6.21 -0.31
C ALA A 254 18.47 6.35 -0.98
N SER A 255 18.81 5.45 -1.90
CA SER A 255 20.08 5.48 -2.65
C SER A 255 20.10 6.60 -3.69
N ALA A 256 19.04 6.77 -4.45
CA ALA A 256 18.89 7.83 -5.45
C ALA A 256 18.85 9.21 -4.78
N LEU A 257 18.04 9.38 -3.73
CA LEU A 257 18.02 10.64 -2.97
C LEU A 257 19.33 10.87 -2.20
N GLY A 258 20.00 9.82 -1.73
CA GLY A 258 21.32 9.91 -1.13
C GLY A 258 22.38 10.39 -2.12
N PHE A 259 22.32 9.94 -3.37
CA PHE A 259 23.15 10.44 -4.46
C PHE A 259 22.83 11.91 -4.81
N VAL A 260 21.55 12.27 -4.88
CA VAL A 260 21.14 13.68 -5.09
C VAL A 260 21.60 14.56 -3.93
N SER A 261 21.50 14.07 -2.69
CA SER A 261 21.99 14.77 -1.50
C SER A 261 23.51 14.96 -1.54
N SER A 262 24.27 13.95 -1.98
CA SER A 262 25.73 14.06 -2.08
C SER A 262 26.17 15.02 -3.18
N LEU A 263 25.44 15.07 -4.30
CA LEU A 263 25.62 16.09 -5.33
C LEU A 263 25.27 17.48 -4.80
N ASN A 264 24.16 17.62 -4.08
CA ASN A 264 23.77 18.87 -3.45
C ASN A 264 24.85 19.35 -2.47
N ASP A 265 25.42 18.45 -1.66
CA ASP A 265 26.48 18.80 -0.71
C ASP A 265 27.76 19.31 -1.39
N LYS A 266 28.00 18.91 -2.65
CA LYS A 266 29.16 19.28 -3.46
C LYS A 266 28.95 20.55 -4.31
N PHE A 267 27.74 20.79 -4.80
CA PHE A 267 27.46 21.86 -5.78
C PHE A 267 26.60 23.02 -5.26
N SER A 268 25.89 22.88 -4.13
CA SER A 268 25.03 23.96 -3.63
C SER A 268 25.77 25.02 -2.82
N PRO A 269 25.40 26.32 -2.96
CA PRO A 269 25.88 27.40 -2.10
C PRO A 269 25.58 27.12 -0.61
N PRO A 270 26.44 27.56 0.32
CA PRO A 270 26.27 27.28 1.75
C PRO A 270 24.94 27.81 2.32
N GLU A 271 24.42 28.91 1.77
CA GLU A 271 23.16 29.53 2.21
C GLU A 271 21.92 28.66 1.97
N TYR A 272 21.89 27.88 0.89
CA TYR A 272 20.75 27.01 0.55
C TYR A 272 20.97 25.55 0.96
N LYS A 273 22.20 25.18 1.33
CA LYS A 273 22.60 23.80 1.60
C LYS A 273 21.71 23.12 2.64
N GLU A 274 21.45 23.80 3.76
CA GLU A 274 20.64 23.27 4.85
C GLU A 274 19.16 23.16 4.48
N LYS A 275 18.61 24.17 3.78
CA LYS A 275 17.22 24.16 3.28
C LYS A 275 17.01 23.02 2.29
N THR A 276 17.92 22.83 1.34
CA THR A 276 17.81 21.73 0.36
C THR A 276 17.96 20.38 1.03
N ARG A 277 18.84 20.24 2.04
CA ARG A 277 18.96 19.00 2.82
C ARG A 277 17.66 18.68 3.55
N SER A 278 17.08 19.64 4.25
CA SER A 278 15.78 19.47 4.93
C SER A 278 14.67 19.09 3.95
N TYR A 279 14.61 19.74 2.78
CA TYR A 279 13.67 19.40 1.72
C TYR A 279 13.86 17.97 1.22
N LEU A 280 15.09 17.54 0.93
CA LEU A 280 15.39 16.19 0.45
C LEU A 280 15.07 15.13 1.52
N THR A 281 15.30 15.41 2.80
CA THR A 281 14.91 14.52 3.90
C THR A 281 13.39 14.38 4.00
N ASN A 282 12.65 15.50 3.94
CA ASN A 282 11.18 15.46 3.94
C ASN A 282 10.62 14.78 2.70
N LEU A 283 11.24 14.98 1.53
CA LEU A 283 10.88 14.28 0.29
C LEU A 283 11.13 12.77 0.40
N LYS A 284 12.26 12.36 1.00
CA LYS A 284 12.56 10.96 1.28
C LYS A 284 11.47 10.34 2.16
N GLY A 285 11.13 11.00 3.27
CA GLY A 285 10.09 10.53 4.20
C GLY A 285 8.72 10.46 3.53
N MET A 286 8.36 11.50 2.77
CA MET A 286 7.10 11.55 2.01
C MET A 286 7.01 10.38 1.01
N LEU A 287 8.06 10.15 0.21
CA LEU A 287 8.08 9.06 -0.77
C LEU A 287 8.01 7.69 -0.10
N HIS A 288 8.73 7.47 1.00
CA HIS A 288 8.67 6.21 1.75
C HIS A 288 7.28 5.98 2.35
N PHE A 289 6.67 7.00 2.95
CA PHE A 289 5.30 6.89 3.45
C PHE A 289 4.35 6.50 2.31
N MET A 290 4.45 7.16 1.17
CA MET A 290 3.65 6.82 -0.01
C MET A 290 3.92 5.42 -0.54
N THR A 291 5.18 4.95 -0.54
CA THR A 291 5.52 3.59 -0.95
C THR A 291 4.85 2.58 -0.04
N THR A 292 4.93 2.79 1.28
CA THR A 292 4.37 1.88 2.28
C THR A 292 2.85 1.79 2.12
N LEU A 293 2.15 2.92 1.97
CA LEU A 293 0.69 2.89 1.74
C LEU A 293 0.29 2.20 0.41
N ALA A 294 1.13 2.31 -0.62
CA ALA A 294 0.85 1.66 -1.90
C ALA A 294 1.08 0.14 -1.83
N THR A 295 2.11 -0.31 -1.10
CA THR A 295 2.48 -1.73 -1.00
C THR A 295 1.55 -2.51 -0.08
N GLY A 296 1.20 -1.96 1.09
CA GLY A 296 0.37 -2.68 2.05
C GLY A 296 0.41 -2.11 3.47
N PRO A 297 -0.32 -2.74 4.40
CA PRO A 297 -0.34 -2.37 5.79
C PRO A 297 1.03 -2.53 6.44
N SER A 298 1.28 -1.67 7.43
CA SER A 298 2.56 -1.57 8.13
C SER A 298 2.54 -2.21 9.53
N GLY A 299 1.43 -2.82 9.92
CA GLY A 299 1.29 -3.52 11.19
C GLY A 299 -0.15 -3.98 11.49
N PRO A 300 -0.37 -4.58 12.67
CA PRO A 300 -1.67 -5.15 13.09
C PRO A 300 -2.81 -4.14 13.20
N HIS A 301 -2.50 -2.85 13.37
CA HIS A 301 -3.48 -1.77 13.44
C HIS A 301 -4.40 -1.74 12.21
N ALA A 302 -3.90 -2.17 11.04
CA ALA A 302 -4.64 -2.21 9.78
C ALA A 302 -5.97 -2.98 9.88
N ASN A 303 -6.02 -4.04 10.70
CA ASN A 303 -7.23 -4.84 10.92
C ASN A 303 -8.33 -4.09 11.68
N PHE A 304 -8.00 -3.07 12.46
CA PHE A 304 -9.01 -2.23 13.11
C PHE A 304 -9.55 -1.17 12.16
N ILE A 305 -8.70 -0.63 11.27
CA ILE A 305 -9.09 0.42 10.32
C ILE A 305 -10.16 -0.10 9.36
N SER A 306 -10.11 -1.38 8.93
CA SER A 306 -11.15 -1.99 8.10
C SER A 306 -12.53 -2.04 8.76
N TYR A 307 -12.59 -2.11 10.09
CA TYR A 307 -13.82 -2.03 10.87
C TYR A 307 -14.17 -0.59 11.29
N ASN A 308 -13.55 0.40 10.64
CA ASN A 308 -13.76 1.82 10.90
C ASN A 308 -13.41 2.21 12.36
N ILE A 309 -12.41 1.54 12.94
CA ILE A 309 -11.83 1.83 14.25
C ILE A 309 -10.47 2.50 14.03
N ASP A 310 -10.29 3.71 14.56
CA ASP A 310 -9.02 4.44 14.42
C ASP A 310 -7.92 3.73 15.22
N SER A 311 -6.81 3.40 14.56
CA SER A 311 -5.74 2.64 15.20
C SER A 311 -4.35 2.99 14.71
N ILE A 312 -3.35 2.81 15.59
CA ILE A 312 -1.94 3.03 15.27
C ILE A 312 -1.08 1.93 15.88
N THR A 313 0.07 1.63 15.27
CA THR A 313 1.12 0.81 15.90
C THR A 313 2.24 1.68 16.43
N LEU A 314 2.56 1.52 17.71
CA LEU A 314 3.75 2.05 18.36
C LEU A 314 4.76 0.91 18.53
N SER A 315 5.90 1.01 17.86
CA SER A 315 6.95 0.00 17.90
C SER A 315 8.18 0.55 18.61
N LEU A 316 8.67 -0.16 19.64
CA LEU A 316 9.94 0.19 20.27
C LEU A 316 11.09 -0.21 19.33
N THR A 317 11.92 0.75 18.94
CA THR A 317 12.91 0.54 17.87
C THR A 317 14.24 1.27 18.14
N GLN A 318 15.19 1.05 17.24
CA GLN A 318 16.49 1.71 17.24
C GLN A 318 16.67 2.54 15.96
N SER A 319 16.95 3.82 16.14
CA SER A 319 17.17 4.78 15.05
C SER A 319 18.62 4.72 14.58
N GLN A 320 18.85 4.83 13.27
CA GLN A 320 20.22 4.97 12.73
C GLN A 320 20.86 6.32 13.07
N ALA A 321 20.05 7.34 13.36
CA ALA A 321 20.50 8.74 13.49
C ALA A 321 20.48 9.27 14.92
N SER A 322 19.90 8.55 15.88
CA SER A 322 19.74 9.00 17.26
C SER A 322 21.02 8.79 18.08
N THR A 323 21.26 9.70 19.03
CA THR A 323 22.24 9.47 20.11
C THR A 323 21.81 8.25 20.91
N LYS A 324 22.74 7.33 21.22
CA LYS A 324 22.54 6.04 21.93
C LYS A 324 22.04 6.16 23.38
N ARG A 325 21.09 7.06 23.67
CA ARG A 325 20.45 7.15 24.98
C ARG A 325 19.34 6.09 25.03
N PRO A 326 19.43 5.09 25.92
CA PRO A 326 18.37 4.10 26.03
C PRO A 326 17.07 4.76 26.49
N LEU A 327 15.95 4.33 25.91
CA LEU A 327 14.63 4.80 26.33
C LEU A 327 14.34 4.35 27.76
N VAL A 328 13.83 5.28 28.56
CA VAL A 328 13.38 5.00 29.92
C VAL A 328 11.95 4.49 29.87
N SER A 329 11.67 3.30 30.40
CA SER A 329 10.33 2.68 30.40
C SER A 329 9.25 3.57 31.02
N ARG A 330 9.63 4.40 32.00
CA ARG A 330 8.75 5.41 32.60
C ARG A 330 8.21 6.40 31.57
N ASP A 331 9.09 6.91 30.71
CA ASP A 331 8.76 7.95 29.74
C ASP A 331 7.87 7.37 28.62
N ILE A 332 8.07 6.09 28.28
CA ILE A 332 7.18 5.32 27.40
C ILE A 332 5.79 5.18 28.04
N LEU A 333 5.70 4.71 29.29
CA LEU A 333 4.43 4.53 29.99
C LEU A 333 3.67 5.86 30.19
N ARG A 334 4.38 6.96 30.44
CA ARG A 334 3.79 8.30 30.49
C ARG A 334 3.21 8.71 29.14
N SER A 335 3.95 8.50 28.06
CA SER A 335 3.47 8.79 26.70
C SER A 335 2.20 7.98 26.37
N MET A 336 2.19 6.69 26.71
CA MET A 336 1.02 5.82 26.51
C MET A 336 -0.16 6.23 27.39
N GLU A 337 0.08 6.61 28.65
CA GLU A 337 -0.95 7.15 29.53
C GLU A 337 -1.61 8.38 28.91
N MET A 338 -0.84 9.30 28.33
CA MET A 338 -1.38 10.51 27.71
C MET A 338 -2.26 10.18 26.49
N VAL A 339 -1.85 9.23 25.65
CA VAL A 339 -2.66 8.75 24.53
C VAL A 339 -3.97 8.12 25.01
N ILE A 340 -3.91 7.23 26.01
CA ILE A 340 -5.11 6.59 26.57
C ILE A 340 -6.02 7.59 27.26
N ARG A 341 -5.46 8.57 27.98
CA ARG A 341 -6.25 9.63 28.62
C ARG A 341 -6.94 10.50 27.58
N ALA A 342 -6.26 10.86 26.51
CA ALA A 342 -6.84 11.58 25.39
C ALA A 342 -8.02 10.78 24.79
N LEU A 343 -7.80 9.50 24.45
CA LEU A 343 -8.84 8.61 23.93
C LEU A 343 -10.00 8.36 24.91
N SER A 344 -9.72 8.31 26.21
CA SER A 344 -10.72 8.19 27.26
C SER A 344 -11.65 9.39 27.31
N ASN A 345 -11.14 10.60 27.03
CA ASN A 345 -11.92 11.84 27.07
C ASN A 345 -12.68 12.14 25.77
N VAL A 346 -12.42 11.40 24.68
CA VAL A 346 -13.11 11.59 23.40
C VAL A 346 -14.57 11.12 23.50
N GLU A 347 -15.54 12.04 23.48
CA GLU A 347 -16.98 11.68 23.54
C GLU A 347 -17.52 11.24 22.19
N GLU A 348 -17.05 11.86 21.11
CA GLU A 348 -17.50 11.58 19.74
C GLU A 348 -16.38 10.93 18.92
N LYS A 349 -16.74 10.09 17.95
CA LYS A 349 -15.75 9.52 17.03
C LYS A 349 -14.97 10.64 16.33
N LEU A 350 -13.66 10.46 16.11
CA LEU A 350 -12.83 11.45 15.43
C LEU A 350 -13.31 11.69 13.99
N HIS A 351 -13.91 12.85 13.72
CA HIS A 351 -14.54 13.16 12.43
C HIS A 351 -14.11 14.50 11.81
N GLN A 352 -13.43 15.38 12.55
CA GLN A 352 -13.09 16.72 12.08
C GLN A 352 -11.73 16.82 11.36
N SER A 353 -10.89 15.79 11.47
CA SER A 353 -9.55 15.76 10.87
C SER A 353 -9.44 14.93 9.59
N PHE A 354 -8.35 15.14 8.85
CA PHE A 354 -8.14 14.56 7.52
C PHE A 354 -7.93 13.03 7.56
N PHE A 355 -8.64 12.31 6.69
CA PHE A 355 -8.48 10.86 6.46
C PHE A 355 -7.48 10.53 5.33
N LEU A 356 -7.17 11.51 4.48
CA LEU A 356 -6.24 11.38 3.37
C LEU A 356 -5.12 12.40 3.56
N TYR A 357 -3.95 11.92 3.99
CA TYR A 357 -2.78 12.75 4.25
C TYR A 357 -1.50 11.97 3.96
N VAL A 358 -0.45 12.70 3.63
CA VAL A 358 0.90 12.15 3.47
C VAL A 358 1.77 12.75 4.57
N LEU A 359 2.64 11.94 5.19
CA LEU A 359 3.56 12.39 6.24
C LEU A 359 5.00 12.51 5.71
N PRO A 360 5.47 13.73 5.37
CA PRO A 360 6.89 13.96 5.08
C PRO A 360 7.82 13.74 6.27
N SER A 361 7.33 14.02 7.47
CA SER A 361 8.08 13.94 8.74
C SER A 361 7.10 13.82 9.90
N THR A 362 7.58 13.43 11.09
CA THR A 362 6.72 13.21 12.27
C THR A 362 5.98 14.47 12.72
N SER A 363 6.49 15.66 12.38
CA SER A 363 5.87 16.95 12.73
C SER A 363 5.03 17.59 11.63
N THR A 364 5.14 17.12 10.39
CA THR A 364 4.56 17.78 9.22
C THR A 364 3.72 16.81 8.43
N PHE A 365 2.54 17.24 8.01
CA PHE A 365 1.67 16.49 7.13
C PHE A 365 1.33 17.35 5.91
N VAL A 366 0.97 16.69 4.81
CA VAL A 366 0.40 17.30 3.62
C VAL A 366 -1.01 16.75 3.48
N SER A 367 -2.00 17.63 3.45
CA SER A 367 -3.40 17.23 3.34
C SER A 367 -3.78 16.89 1.89
N VAL A 368 -4.86 16.12 1.72
CA VAL A 368 -5.45 15.88 0.38
C VAL A 368 -5.77 17.16 -0.37
N GLY A 369 -6.20 18.21 0.34
CA GLY A 369 -6.47 19.51 -0.28
C GLY A 369 -5.24 20.14 -0.94
N GLU A 370 -4.03 19.83 -0.49
CA GLU A 370 -2.80 20.42 -1.03
C GLU A 370 -2.22 19.59 -2.17
N TYR A 371 -2.10 18.27 -1.98
CA TYR A 371 -1.46 17.43 -3.00
C TYR A 371 -2.38 17.14 -4.19
N ILE A 372 -3.71 17.24 -4.05
CA ILE A 372 -4.64 16.97 -5.16
C ILE A 372 -4.40 17.91 -6.35
N TYR A 373 -4.02 19.17 -6.09
CA TYR A 373 -3.70 20.12 -7.16
C TYR A 373 -2.48 19.68 -7.97
N ALA A 374 -1.45 19.15 -7.31
CA ALA A 374 -0.27 18.63 -8.00
C ALA A 374 -0.63 17.41 -8.86
N VAL A 375 -1.50 16.52 -8.35
CA VAL A 375 -2.00 15.36 -9.11
C VAL A 375 -2.75 15.81 -10.36
N LEU A 376 -3.70 16.73 -10.20
CA LEU A 376 -4.50 17.27 -11.29
C LEU A 376 -3.62 17.95 -12.35
N LEU A 377 -2.58 18.69 -11.93
CA LEU A 377 -1.62 19.31 -12.85
C LEU A 377 -0.82 18.27 -13.63
N VAL A 378 -0.32 17.21 -12.97
CA VAL A 378 0.41 16.12 -13.64
C VAL A 378 -0.46 15.38 -14.66
N ILE A 379 -1.76 15.22 -14.37
CA ILE A 379 -2.71 14.52 -15.25
C ILE A 379 -3.30 15.43 -16.34
N SER A 380 -3.28 16.75 -16.14
CA SER A 380 -3.88 17.72 -17.08
C SER A 380 -3.46 17.54 -18.54
N PRO A 381 -2.21 17.19 -18.91
CA PRO A 381 -1.85 16.96 -20.31
C PRO A 381 -2.52 15.72 -20.89
N ALA A 382 -2.74 14.68 -20.08
CA ALA A 382 -3.46 13.47 -20.51
C ALA A 382 -4.93 13.77 -20.76
N ILE A 383 -5.58 14.56 -19.89
CA ILE A 383 -6.97 15.02 -20.08
C ILE A 383 -7.09 15.93 -21.29
N ALA A 384 -6.19 16.91 -21.46
CA ALA A 384 -6.19 17.80 -22.61
C ALA A 384 -6.02 17.02 -23.93
N HIS A 385 -5.15 16.01 -23.94
CA HIS A 385 -4.97 15.15 -25.11
C HIS A 385 -6.20 14.27 -25.37
N LEU A 386 -6.85 13.75 -24.32
CA LEU A 386 -8.10 13.01 -24.44
C LEU A 386 -9.19 13.89 -25.08
N LEU A 387 -9.32 15.15 -24.65
CA LEU A 387 -10.27 16.12 -25.22
C LEU A 387 -9.92 16.49 -26.67
N TYR A 388 -8.63 16.66 -26.98
CA TYR A 388 -8.18 16.88 -28.35
C TYR A 388 -8.55 15.71 -29.27
N LEU A 389 -8.33 14.48 -28.81
CA LEU A 389 -8.71 13.28 -29.54
C LEU A 389 -10.23 13.18 -29.70
N ALA A 390 -11.00 13.49 -28.66
CA ALA A 390 -12.46 13.50 -28.69
C ALA A 390 -13.00 14.44 -29.79
N ASN A 391 -12.46 15.67 -29.88
CA ASN A 391 -12.89 16.66 -30.88
C ASN A 391 -12.50 16.28 -32.32
N GLN A 392 -11.45 15.45 -32.48
CA GLN A 392 -11.00 14.96 -33.79
C GLN A 392 -11.75 13.69 -34.25
N THR A 393 -12.58 13.10 -33.39
CA THR A 393 -13.35 11.87 -33.67
C THR A 393 -14.86 12.14 -33.71
N THR A 394 -15.59 11.56 -34.66
CA THR A 394 -17.06 11.72 -34.74
C THR A 394 -17.79 10.87 -33.68
N GLY A 395 -18.87 11.40 -33.11
CA GLY A 395 -19.57 10.80 -31.97
C GLY A 395 -20.08 9.36 -32.17
N MET A 396 -20.52 8.99 -33.38
CA MET A 396 -20.99 7.62 -33.67
C MET A 396 -19.87 6.58 -33.62
N ARG A 397 -18.62 7.00 -33.85
CA ARG A 397 -17.44 6.11 -33.82
C ARG A 397 -16.89 5.96 -32.42
N VAL A 398 -16.96 7.04 -31.63
CA VAL A 398 -16.71 6.98 -30.20
C VAL A 398 -17.70 6.02 -29.53
N ALA A 399 -18.97 6.04 -29.92
CA ALA A 399 -19.98 5.10 -29.40
C ALA A 399 -19.64 3.64 -29.75
N LEU A 400 -19.24 3.33 -30.98
CA LEU A 400 -18.82 1.99 -31.41
C LEU A 400 -17.53 1.52 -30.70
N ALA A 401 -16.58 2.44 -30.48
CA ALA A 401 -15.36 2.16 -29.73
C ALA A 401 -15.66 1.82 -28.27
N LEU A 402 -16.58 2.57 -27.66
CA LEU A 402 -17.01 2.40 -26.28
C LEU A 402 -17.79 1.09 -26.09
N THR A 403 -18.67 0.73 -27.03
CA THR A 403 -19.42 -0.54 -26.95
C THR A 403 -18.52 -1.76 -27.07
N VAL A 404 -17.53 -1.73 -27.97
CA VAL A 404 -16.54 -2.82 -28.06
C VAL A 404 -15.71 -2.89 -26.79
N PHE A 405 -15.26 -1.75 -26.26
CA PHE A 405 -14.52 -1.71 -25.01
C PHE A 405 -15.32 -2.32 -23.87
N LEU A 406 -16.58 -1.90 -23.70
CA LEU A 406 -17.49 -2.44 -22.68
C LEU A 406 -17.73 -3.95 -22.88
N ALA A 407 -17.79 -4.43 -24.12
CA ALA A 407 -17.93 -5.86 -24.42
C ALA A 407 -16.67 -6.65 -24.04
N VAL A 408 -15.48 -6.13 -24.33
CA VAL A 408 -14.19 -6.75 -23.94
C VAL A 408 -14.04 -6.78 -22.42
N GLU A 409 -14.36 -5.68 -21.73
CA GLU A 409 -14.34 -5.61 -20.27
C GLU A 409 -15.37 -6.56 -19.64
N ALA A 410 -16.60 -6.60 -20.16
CA ALA A 410 -17.63 -7.53 -19.67
C ALA A 410 -17.19 -9.00 -19.82
N LEU A 411 -16.55 -9.35 -20.94
CA LEU A 411 -15.98 -10.68 -21.14
C LEU A 411 -14.82 -10.96 -20.18
N CYS A 412 -13.95 -9.96 -19.91
CA CYS A 412 -12.87 -10.09 -18.93
C CYS A 412 -13.40 -10.29 -17.51
N VAL A 413 -14.43 -9.55 -17.11
CA VAL A 413 -15.09 -9.68 -15.80
C VAL A 413 -15.80 -11.03 -15.67
N LEU A 414 -16.52 -11.48 -16.70
CA LEU A 414 -17.15 -12.81 -16.70
C LEU A 414 -16.10 -13.93 -16.63
N GLY A 415 -15.00 -13.78 -17.36
CA GLY A 415 -13.84 -14.68 -17.28
C GLY A 415 -13.25 -14.70 -15.88
N LEU A 416 -13.00 -13.54 -15.28
CA LEU A 416 -12.50 -13.43 -13.90
C LEU A 416 -13.45 -14.11 -12.91
N ILE A 417 -14.77 -13.88 -13.00
CA ILE A 417 -15.77 -14.53 -12.13
C ILE A 417 -15.77 -16.05 -12.33
N ALA A 418 -15.75 -16.54 -13.58
CA ALA A 418 -15.76 -17.97 -13.89
C ALA A 418 -14.49 -18.66 -13.37
N ILE A 419 -13.34 -18.02 -13.54
CA ILE A 419 -12.06 -18.58 -13.12
C ILE A 419 -11.91 -18.49 -11.58
N CYS A 420 -12.29 -17.38 -10.95
CA CYS A 420 -12.36 -17.28 -9.49
C CYS A 420 -13.27 -18.38 -8.91
N LYS A 421 -14.41 -18.67 -9.55
CA LYS A 421 -15.28 -19.80 -9.16
C LYS A 421 -14.61 -21.16 -9.37
N TYR A 422 -13.93 -21.37 -10.49
CA TYR A 422 -13.25 -22.62 -10.82
C TYR A 422 -12.09 -22.95 -9.86
N PHE A 423 -11.29 -21.95 -9.47
CA PHE A 423 -10.21 -22.12 -8.50
C PHE A 423 -10.67 -22.10 -7.04
N ALA A 424 -11.82 -21.46 -6.73
CA ALA A 424 -12.47 -21.60 -5.44
C ALA A 424 -13.01 -23.02 -5.19
N THR A 425 -13.31 -23.78 -6.24
CA THR A 425 -13.59 -25.22 -6.14
C THR A 425 -12.30 -26.03 -6.11
N SER A 426 -12.04 -26.69 -4.97
CA SER A 426 -10.94 -27.61 -4.75
C SER A 426 -10.98 -28.80 -5.72
N THR A 427 -10.33 -28.68 -6.88
CA THR A 427 -10.17 -29.78 -7.84
C THR A 427 -8.76 -30.38 -7.79
N ALA A 428 -8.73 -31.70 -7.87
CA ALA A 428 -7.64 -32.59 -7.46
C ALA A 428 -6.38 -32.61 -8.36
N LEU A 429 -6.20 -31.71 -9.33
CA LEU A 429 -5.23 -31.89 -10.42
C LEU A 429 -3.82 -31.34 -10.16
N LEU A 430 -3.54 -30.74 -8.99
CA LEU A 430 -2.24 -30.16 -8.64
C LEU A 430 -1.78 -30.55 -7.21
N GLN A 431 -1.94 -31.82 -6.84
CA GLN A 431 -1.38 -32.39 -5.60
C GLN A 431 0.13 -32.69 -5.66
N THR A 432 0.84 -32.27 -6.71
CA THR A 432 2.29 -32.54 -6.87
C THR A 432 3.21 -31.50 -6.22
N PHE A 433 2.69 -30.43 -5.63
CA PHE A 433 3.50 -29.41 -4.94
C PHE A 433 3.14 -29.30 -3.45
N ASN A 434 4.19 -29.23 -2.62
CA ASN A 434 4.19 -29.32 -1.17
C ASN A 434 3.27 -28.26 -0.50
N SER A 435 2.67 -28.61 0.64
CA SER A 435 1.44 -27.98 1.17
C SER A 435 1.56 -26.57 1.75
N SER A 436 2.75 -25.99 1.91
CA SER A 436 2.91 -24.68 2.57
C SER A 436 2.71 -23.44 1.67
N ASP A 437 2.91 -23.56 0.35
CA ASP A 437 2.90 -22.42 -0.61
C ASP A 437 1.75 -22.49 -1.64
N THR A 438 0.74 -23.30 -1.36
CA THR A 438 -0.25 -23.73 -2.38
C THR A 438 -1.28 -22.68 -2.76
N SER A 439 -1.63 -21.73 -1.89
CA SER A 439 -2.62 -20.69 -2.19
C SER A 439 -2.03 -19.60 -3.10
N ALA A 440 -0.88 -19.04 -2.72
CA ALA A 440 -0.19 -18.01 -3.49
C ALA A 440 0.21 -18.48 -4.89
N THR A 441 0.75 -19.69 -5.01
CA THR A 441 1.13 -20.25 -6.32
C THR A 441 -0.09 -20.40 -7.25
N ARG A 442 -1.27 -20.77 -6.72
CA ARG A 442 -2.52 -20.84 -7.49
C ARG A 442 -2.97 -19.46 -7.96
N TRP A 443 -2.95 -18.45 -7.08
CA TRP A 443 -3.28 -17.06 -7.43
C TRP A 443 -2.28 -16.46 -8.43
N PHE A 444 -1.00 -16.84 -8.35
CA PHE A 444 0.04 -16.41 -9.27
C PHE A 444 -0.18 -16.98 -10.67
N MET A 445 -0.42 -18.29 -10.76
CA MET A 445 -0.73 -18.96 -12.03
C MET A 445 -2.02 -18.42 -12.66
N LEU A 446 -3.02 -18.08 -11.83
CA LEU A 446 -4.24 -17.41 -12.25
C LEU A 446 -3.96 -16.02 -12.84
N ALA A 447 -3.20 -15.19 -12.11
CA ALA A 447 -2.84 -13.85 -12.53
C ALA A 447 -2.07 -13.85 -13.87
N MET A 448 -1.12 -14.79 -14.01
CA MET A 448 -0.39 -15.01 -15.25
C MET A 448 -1.30 -15.48 -16.39
N GLY A 449 -2.23 -16.40 -16.11
CA GLY A 449 -3.22 -16.87 -17.09
C GLY A 449 -4.13 -15.76 -17.59
N ILE A 450 -4.72 -14.97 -16.70
CA ILE A 450 -5.56 -13.81 -17.05
C ILE A 450 -4.78 -12.81 -17.88
N SER A 451 -3.57 -12.46 -17.45
CA SER A 451 -2.71 -11.49 -18.14
C SER A 451 -2.34 -11.96 -19.55
N ALA A 452 -2.02 -13.25 -19.72
CA ALA A 452 -1.70 -13.84 -21.02
C ALA A 452 -2.93 -13.89 -21.95
N THR A 453 -4.10 -14.26 -21.42
CA THR A 453 -5.36 -14.27 -22.17
C THR A 453 -5.75 -12.85 -22.60
N GLN A 454 -5.61 -11.85 -21.72
CA GLN A 454 -5.87 -10.46 -22.05
C GLN A 454 -4.91 -9.94 -23.12
N ALA A 455 -3.61 -10.20 -22.99
CA ALA A 455 -2.63 -9.84 -24.00
C ALA A 455 -2.95 -10.48 -25.36
N LEU A 456 -3.38 -11.74 -25.38
CA LEU A 456 -3.80 -12.44 -26.59
C LEU A 456 -5.06 -11.83 -27.20
N ILE A 457 -6.09 -11.53 -26.38
CA ILE A 457 -7.32 -10.87 -26.82
C ILE A 457 -6.99 -9.49 -27.42
N VAL A 458 -6.15 -8.69 -26.77
CA VAL A 458 -5.73 -7.38 -27.28
C VAL A 458 -4.96 -7.53 -28.60
N LEU A 459 -4.04 -8.50 -28.70
CA LEU A 459 -3.28 -8.75 -29.93
C LEU A 459 -4.14 -9.21 -31.11
N VAL A 460 -5.26 -9.90 -30.87
CA VAL A 460 -6.15 -10.41 -31.92
C VAL A 460 -7.29 -9.43 -32.23
N ALA A 461 -7.93 -8.88 -31.21
CA ALA A 461 -9.09 -7.99 -31.34
C ALA A 461 -8.70 -6.61 -31.88
N MET A 462 -7.53 -6.07 -31.53
CA MET A 462 -7.14 -4.72 -31.97
C MET A 462 -6.89 -4.62 -33.49
N PRO A 463 -6.19 -5.58 -34.14
CA PRO A 463 -6.12 -5.62 -35.60
C PRO A 463 -7.48 -5.81 -36.28
N ALA A 464 -8.37 -6.62 -35.70
CA ALA A 464 -9.72 -6.85 -36.23
C ALA A 464 -10.63 -5.62 -36.09
N LEU A 465 -10.52 -4.86 -35.00
CA LEU A 465 -11.28 -3.63 -34.79
C LEU A 465 -10.89 -2.52 -35.77
N ARG A 466 -9.62 -2.50 -36.18
CA ARG A 466 -9.11 -1.54 -37.15
C ARG A 466 -9.61 -1.79 -38.58
N SER A 467 -9.84 -3.05 -38.96
CA SER A 467 -10.33 -3.38 -40.31
C SER A 467 -11.81 -3.05 -40.50
N VAL A 468 -12.53 -2.77 -39.41
CA VAL A 468 -13.91 -2.30 -39.46
C VAL A 468 -13.93 -0.86 -40.01
N SER A 469 -14.59 -0.70 -41.15
CA SER A 469 -14.75 0.59 -41.85
C SER A 469 -15.38 1.70 -41.00
N GLY A 470 -16.09 1.33 -39.93
CA GLY A 470 -16.62 2.26 -38.93
C GLY A 470 -15.55 3.03 -38.12
N PHE A 471 -14.33 2.51 -38.00
CA PHE A 471 -13.26 3.13 -37.22
C PHE A 471 -12.28 3.99 -38.03
N SER A 472 -12.19 3.80 -39.35
CA SER A 472 -11.33 4.63 -40.21
C SER A 472 -11.70 6.12 -40.09
N GLY A 473 -10.80 7.08 -40.34
CA GLY A 473 -11.04 8.54 -40.22
C GLY A 473 -12.24 9.05 -41.03
N CYS A 474 -12.56 10.35 -41.01
CA CYS A 474 -13.76 10.86 -41.69
C CYS A 474 -13.70 10.62 -43.21
N VAL A 475 -14.21 9.47 -43.68
CA VAL A 475 -14.16 9.01 -45.07
C VAL A 475 -14.85 10.01 -45.97
N GLU A 476 -16.00 10.53 -45.54
CA GLU A 476 -16.78 11.51 -46.30
C GLU A 476 -16.06 12.86 -46.46
N ILE A 477 -15.40 13.34 -45.39
CA ILE A 477 -14.62 14.59 -45.41
C ILE A 477 -13.33 14.41 -46.22
N PHE A 478 -12.68 13.26 -46.09
CA PHE A 478 -11.50 12.92 -46.89
C PHE A 478 -11.86 12.82 -48.38
N ASP A 479 -12.94 12.10 -48.73
CA ASP A 479 -13.44 11.99 -50.09
C ASP A 479 -13.90 13.34 -50.64
N TRP A 480 -14.56 14.16 -49.82
CA TRP A 480 -14.92 15.52 -50.20
C TRP A 480 -13.69 16.40 -50.43
N ARG A 481 -12.70 16.42 -49.53
CA ARG A 481 -11.45 17.18 -49.72
C ARG A 481 -10.66 16.69 -50.93
N LYS A 482 -10.61 15.37 -51.15
CA LYS A 482 -9.99 14.77 -52.32
C LYS A 482 -10.70 15.20 -53.61
N ARG A 483 -12.04 15.26 -53.61
CA ARG A 483 -12.84 15.77 -54.74
C ARG A 483 -12.62 17.26 -54.99
N VAL A 484 -12.58 18.09 -53.93
CA VAL A 484 -12.33 19.54 -54.05
C VAL A 484 -10.93 19.81 -54.59
N THR A 485 -9.90 19.19 -54.02
CA THR A 485 -8.51 19.35 -54.50
C THR A 485 -8.31 18.85 -55.92
N THR A 486 -8.92 17.72 -56.30
CA THR A 486 -8.90 17.28 -57.71
C THR A 486 -9.67 18.21 -58.65
N TYR A 487 -10.72 18.87 -58.18
CA TYR A 487 -11.44 19.88 -58.96
C TYR A 487 -10.61 21.15 -59.13
N GLU A 488 -10.02 21.67 -58.05
CA GLU A 488 -9.12 22.85 -58.07
C GLU A 488 -7.90 22.61 -58.96
N ALA A 489 -7.27 21.44 -58.89
CA ALA A 489 -6.15 21.07 -59.76
C ALA A 489 -6.56 20.99 -61.24
N LYS A 490 -7.78 20.54 -61.54
CA LYS A 490 -8.33 20.51 -62.91
C LYS A 490 -8.62 21.93 -63.43
N GLU A 491 -9.15 22.81 -62.60
CA GLU A 491 -9.39 24.21 -62.96
C GLU A 491 -8.07 24.98 -63.15
N GLN A 492 -7.07 24.77 -62.29
CA GLN A 492 -5.73 25.36 -62.48
C GLN A 492 -5.06 24.90 -63.78
N ARG A 493 -5.21 23.63 -64.17
CA ARG A 493 -4.75 23.13 -65.48
C ARG A 493 -5.42 23.80 -66.67
N LYS A 494 -6.68 24.25 -66.55
CA LYS A 494 -7.38 24.97 -67.62
C LYS A 494 -6.91 26.42 -67.75
N VAL A 495 -6.44 27.03 -66.66
CA VAL A 495 -6.03 28.44 -66.62
C VAL A 495 -4.56 28.63 -67.04
N SER A 496 -3.70 27.61 -66.96
CA SER A 496 -2.29 27.71 -67.38
C SER A 496 -1.75 26.40 -67.95
N PRO A 497 -1.86 26.17 -69.28
CA PRO A 497 -1.46 24.92 -69.93
C PRO A 497 0.06 24.71 -70.11
N ASP A 498 0.90 25.75 -69.94
CA ASP A 498 2.33 25.73 -70.32
C ASP A 498 3.33 25.56 -69.16
N LYS A 499 2.93 25.00 -68.01
CA LYS A 499 3.91 24.54 -67.01
C LYS A 499 4.00 23.03 -67.01
N GLU A 500 5.06 22.53 -67.65
CA GLU A 500 5.55 21.18 -67.51
C GLU A 500 5.66 20.78 -66.04
N MET A 501 5.34 19.52 -65.85
CA MET A 501 4.86 18.91 -64.63
C MET A 501 5.85 17.85 -64.23
N GLU A 502 6.49 18.00 -63.08
CA GLU A 502 7.11 16.86 -62.40
C GLU A 502 7.18 17.09 -60.89
N LYS A 503 6.00 17.16 -60.27
CA LYS A 503 5.82 16.63 -58.91
C LYS A 503 4.41 16.09 -58.81
N THR A 504 4.39 14.81 -58.51
CA THR A 504 3.27 13.89 -58.38
C THR A 504 2.06 14.50 -57.66
N VAL A 505 0.88 14.11 -58.14
CA VAL A 505 -0.42 14.21 -57.44
C VAL A 505 -0.37 13.57 -56.03
N GLU A 506 0.71 12.87 -55.68
CA GLU A 506 1.00 12.34 -54.33
C GLU A 506 1.37 13.40 -53.28
N ASP A 507 1.80 14.61 -53.66
CA ASP A 507 2.23 15.65 -52.70
C ASP A 507 1.12 16.69 -52.44
N THR A 508 -0.13 16.27 -52.49
CA THR A 508 -1.24 17.11 -52.01
C THR A 508 -1.31 16.98 -50.48
N ASP A 509 -1.32 18.12 -49.79
CA ASP A 509 -1.37 18.29 -48.33
C ASP A 509 -2.70 17.81 -47.70
N VAL A 510 -3.35 16.81 -48.32
CA VAL A 510 -4.56 16.14 -47.84
C VAL A 510 -4.12 15.09 -46.82
N PRO A 511 -4.45 15.26 -45.52
CA PRO A 511 -4.04 14.31 -44.50
C PRO A 511 -4.57 12.91 -44.83
N ALA A 512 -3.68 11.91 -44.86
CA ALA A 512 -4.06 10.53 -45.10
C ALA A 512 -5.17 10.07 -44.14
N LEU A 513 -6.07 9.22 -44.63
CA LEU A 513 -7.18 8.68 -43.86
C LEU A 513 -6.64 7.95 -42.62
N ASP A 514 -6.95 8.45 -41.43
CA ASP A 514 -6.48 7.81 -40.19
C ASP A 514 -7.05 6.40 -40.12
N SER A 515 -6.19 5.42 -39.85
CA SER A 515 -6.54 4.01 -39.86
C SER A 515 -7.25 3.56 -38.57
N GLY A 516 -8.16 4.39 -38.05
CA GLY A 516 -8.82 4.20 -36.76
C GLY A 516 -7.90 4.27 -35.55
N TRP A 517 -6.69 4.78 -35.75
CA TRP A 517 -5.69 4.82 -34.71
C TRP A 517 -6.00 5.85 -33.62
N ARG A 518 -6.50 7.04 -34.00
CA ARG A 518 -6.93 8.05 -33.03
C ARG A 518 -8.08 7.54 -32.17
N ALA A 519 -8.98 6.74 -32.72
CA ALA A 519 -10.07 6.11 -31.98
C ALA A 519 -9.54 5.08 -30.97
N ILE A 520 -8.58 4.23 -31.37
CA ILE A 520 -7.90 3.29 -30.48
C ILE A 520 -7.16 4.03 -29.35
N LYS A 521 -6.37 5.05 -29.70
CA LYS A 521 -5.64 5.86 -28.73
C LYS A 521 -6.57 6.60 -27.78
N PHE A 522 -7.72 7.07 -28.27
CA PHE A 522 -8.76 7.68 -27.45
C PHE A 522 -9.31 6.68 -26.43
N VAL A 523 -9.66 5.45 -26.85
CA VAL A 523 -10.12 4.39 -25.93
C VAL A 523 -9.05 4.09 -24.90
N THR A 524 -7.80 3.83 -25.31
CA THR A 524 -6.71 3.54 -24.37
C THR A 524 -6.51 4.68 -23.36
N MET A 525 -6.55 5.94 -23.80
CA MET A 525 -6.47 7.10 -22.90
C MET A 525 -7.68 7.20 -21.95
N ALA A 526 -8.90 6.95 -22.44
CA ALA A 526 -10.11 6.99 -21.62
C ALA A 526 -10.07 5.92 -20.52
N VAL A 527 -9.64 4.71 -20.86
CA VAL A 527 -9.46 3.60 -19.91
C VAL A 527 -8.41 3.91 -18.86
N ILE A 528 -7.28 4.49 -19.29
CA ILE A 528 -6.22 4.90 -18.39
C ILE A 528 -6.72 5.95 -17.37
N VAL A 529 -7.43 6.97 -17.84
CA VAL A 529 -8.00 8.00 -16.97
C VAL A 529 -9.06 7.41 -16.04
N TYR A 530 -9.96 6.57 -16.55
CA TYR A 530 -10.99 5.90 -15.75
C TYR A 530 -10.39 5.00 -14.66
N ALA A 531 -9.44 4.15 -15.04
CA ALA A 531 -8.72 3.28 -14.12
C ALA A 531 -7.97 4.05 -13.04
N HIS A 532 -7.34 5.17 -13.39
CA HIS A 532 -6.71 6.05 -12.42
C HIS A 532 -7.70 6.69 -11.47
N CYS A 533 -8.86 7.15 -11.95
CA CYS A 533 -9.91 7.68 -11.07
C CYS A 533 -10.40 6.64 -10.07
N ILE A 534 -10.61 5.38 -10.50
CA ILE A 534 -10.96 4.28 -9.60
C ILE A 534 -9.83 4.04 -8.60
N LEU A 535 -8.58 3.99 -9.05
CA LEU A 535 -7.44 3.76 -8.18
C LEU A 535 -7.26 4.91 -7.18
N GLY A 536 -7.53 6.15 -7.58
CA GLY A 536 -7.49 7.33 -6.71
C GLY A 536 -8.50 7.26 -5.57
N ILE A 537 -9.65 6.63 -5.80
CA ILE A 537 -10.67 6.39 -4.77
C ILE A 537 -10.23 5.28 -3.82
N LEU A 538 -9.60 4.22 -4.36
CA LEU A 538 -9.34 3.01 -3.60
C LEU A 538 -7.97 2.99 -2.89
N ASN A 539 -6.91 3.47 -3.53
CA ASN A 539 -5.53 3.56 -3.03
C ASN A 539 -4.84 4.79 -3.66
N TYR A 540 -5.03 5.95 -3.03
CA TYR A 540 -4.59 7.23 -3.59
C TYR A 540 -3.06 7.38 -3.78
N PRO A 541 -2.16 6.81 -2.95
CA PRO A 541 -0.72 6.86 -3.19
C PRO A 541 -0.33 6.07 -4.44
N MET A 542 -0.95 4.91 -4.64
CA MET A 542 -0.77 4.13 -5.87
C MET A 542 -1.24 4.94 -7.09
N ALA A 543 -2.37 5.63 -6.99
CA ALA A 543 -2.84 6.52 -8.05
C ALA A 543 -1.81 7.62 -8.38
N LEU A 544 -1.17 8.24 -7.38
CA LEU A 544 -0.12 9.24 -7.61
C LEU A 544 1.08 8.65 -8.39
N PHE A 545 1.56 7.46 -8.00
CA PHE A 545 2.65 6.79 -8.73
C PHE A 545 2.26 6.48 -10.17
N CYS A 546 1.00 6.13 -10.42
CA CYS A 546 0.49 5.85 -11.75
C CYS A 546 0.28 7.11 -12.61
N ALA A 547 0.06 8.29 -12.02
CA ALA A 547 -0.19 9.53 -12.76
C ALA A 547 0.95 9.92 -13.71
N ILE A 548 2.21 9.65 -13.33
CA ILE A 548 3.38 9.97 -14.15
C ILE A 548 3.42 9.11 -15.44
N PRO A 549 3.37 7.76 -15.37
CA PRO A 549 3.18 6.90 -16.53
C PRO A 549 2.01 7.35 -17.44
N MET A 550 0.87 7.75 -16.87
CA MET A 550 -0.29 8.22 -17.65
C MET A 550 0.02 9.45 -18.51
N ALA A 551 0.67 10.45 -17.92
CA ALA A 551 1.09 11.65 -18.64
C ALA A 551 2.07 11.31 -19.78
N HIS A 552 2.92 10.30 -19.58
CA HIS A 552 3.82 9.79 -20.62
C HIS A 552 3.08 9.03 -21.73
N PHE A 553 2.04 8.24 -21.42
CA PHE A 553 1.25 7.54 -22.44
C PHE A 553 0.60 8.49 -23.45
N ALA A 554 0.19 9.68 -23.03
CA ALA A 554 -0.32 10.70 -23.95
C ALA A 554 0.70 11.02 -25.08
N ARG A 555 2.01 10.93 -24.81
CA ARG A 555 3.09 11.23 -25.77
C ARG A 555 3.41 10.08 -26.73
N VAL A 556 2.85 8.88 -26.54
CA VAL A 556 3.13 7.73 -27.41
C VAL A 556 2.50 7.95 -28.78
N VAL A 557 3.32 7.89 -29.82
CA VAL A 557 2.91 8.02 -31.22
C VAL A 557 3.47 6.79 -31.97
N PRO A 558 2.77 6.24 -32.97
CA PRO A 558 3.26 5.09 -33.74
C PRO A 558 4.66 5.31 -34.31
N PHE A 559 5.47 4.24 -34.29
CA PHE A 559 6.90 4.25 -34.62
C PHE A 559 7.22 4.95 -35.95
N GLY A 560 6.34 4.82 -36.95
CA GLY A 560 6.53 5.38 -38.30
C GLY A 560 6.45 6.91 -38.40
N THR A 561 5.98 7.61 -37.37
CA THR A 561 5.68 9.06 -37.43
C THR A 561 6.70 9.93 -36.70
N ALA A 562 7.63 9.34 -35.96
CA ALA A 562 8.56 10.05 -35.09
C ALA A 562 10.03 9.74 -35.43
N THR A 563 10.92 10.67 -35.09
CA THR A 563 12.36 10.52 -35.30
C THR A 563 12.94 9.41 -34.41
N LEU A 564 13.99 8.72 -34.89
CA LEU A 564 14.69 7.66 -34.15
C LEU A 564 14.99 8.00 -32.68
N PRO A 565 15.58 9.16 -32.32
CA PRO A 565 15.83 9.50 -30.91
C PRO A 565 14.55 9.66 -30.08
N ARG A 566 13.47 10.17 -30.68
CA ARG A 566 12.17 10.31 -30.02
C ARG A 566 11.52 8.95 -29.77
N ASN A 567 11.68 8.01 -30.70
CA ASN A 567 11.22 6.63 -30.52
C ASN A 567 12.01 5.91 -29.42
N VAL A 568 13.34 6.03 -29.39
CA VAL A 568 14.18 5.47 -28.32
C VAL A 568 13.81 6.07 -26.97
N GLY A 569 13.63 7.39 -26.90
CA GLY A 569 13.19 8.07 -25.69
C GLY A 569 11.82 7.59 -25.21
N ASN A 570 10.83 7.49 -26.11
CA ASN A 570 9.49 6.98 -25.78
C ASN A 570 9.53 5.51 -25.30
N GLY A 571 10.34 4.67 -25.93
CA GLY A 571 10.53 3.27 -25.52
C GLY A 571 11.19 3.13 -24.15
N LEU A 572 12.22 3.93 -23.88
CA LEU A 572 12.88 3.99 -22.57
C LEU A 572 11.91 4.46 -21.48
N TRP A 573 11.10 5.48 -21.77
CA TRP A 573 10.09 5.97 -20.85
C TRP A 573 8.98 4.95 -20.62
N LEU A 574 8.50 4.24 -21.65
CA LEU A 574 7.54 3.14 -21.51
C LEU A 574 8.07 2.00 -20.64
N PHE A 575 9.37 1.73 -20.72
CA PHE A 575 10.04 0.72 -19.89
C PHE A 575 10.22 1.21 -18.43
N LEU A 576 10.68 2.44 -18.23
CA LEU A 576 10.84 3.05 -16.89
C LEU A 576 9.48 3.27 -16.21
N SER A 577 8.46 3.62 -16.98
CA SER A 577 7.10 3.83 -16.50
C SER A 577 6.30 2.55 -16.32
N SER A 578 6.89 1.38 -16.62
CA SER A 578 6.28 0.11 -16.26
C SER A 578 6.29 0.00 -14.73
N PRO A 579 5.15 -0.12 -14.04
CA PRO A 579 5.09 -0.43 -12.64
C PRO A 579 5.64 -1.80 -12.28
N LEU A 580 6.02 -2.66 -13.23
CA LEU A 580 6.86 -3.80 -12.89
C LEU A 580 8.27 -3.30 -12.52
N THR A 581 8.75 -2.29 -13.24
CA THR A 581 9.96 -1.52 -12.94
C THR A 581 9.75 -0.60 -11.74
N LEU A 582 8.63 0.15 -11.64
CA LEU A 582 8.37 0.99 -10.46
C LEU A 582 8.16 0.15 -9.21
N PHE A 583 7.45 -0.97 -9.25
CA PHE A 583 7.25 -1.84 -8.10
C PHE A 583 8.55 -2.56 -7.71
N VAL A 584 9.43 -2.92 -8.65
CA VAL A 584 10.80 -3.34 -8.34
C VAL A 584 11.61 -2.20 -7.70
N LEU A 585 11.46 -0.96 -8.18
CA LEU A 585 12.11 0.21 -7.60
C LEU A 585 11.54 0.59 -6.21
N LEU A 586 10.25 0.36 -5.97
CA LEU A 586 9.49 0.71 -4.76
C LEU A 586 9.56 -0.39 -3.68
N ASN A 587 9.54 -1.66 -4.08
CA ASN A 587 9.53 -2.84 -3.19
C ASN A 587 10.93 -3.42 -2.93
N TRP A 588 12.00 -2.76 -3.43
CA TRP A 588 13.39 -3.13 -3.14
C TRP A 588 13.69 -3.18 -1.64
N SER A 589 12.91 -2.48 -0.80
CA SER A 589 13.10 -2.42 0.66
C SER A 589 12.26 -3.38 1.50
N GLY A 590 11.20 -3.98 0.97
CA GLY A 590 10.25 -4.80 1.74
C GLY A 590 10.52 -6.30 1.73
N LEU A 591 11.30 -6.78 0.76
CA LEU A 591 11.66 -8.20 0.62
C LEU A 591 12.79 -8.55 1.59
N GLY A 592 12.43 -8.68 2.87
CA GLY A 592 13.18 -9.50 3.81
C GLY A 592 13.32 -10.89 3.19
N THR A 593 14.56 -11.23 2.82
CA THR A 593 15.01 -12.51 2.28
C THR A 593 14.14 -13.70 2.72
N ILE A 594 13.26 -14.17 1.83
CA ILE A 594 13.03 -15.61 1.73
C ILE A 594 14.38 -16.17 1.28
N ARG A 595 15.05 -16.84 2.22
CA ARG A 595 16.39 -17.40 2.07
C ARG A 595 16.33 -18.57 1.08
N ILE A 596 16.28 -18.30 -0.22
CA ILE A 596 16.52 -19.32 -1.25
C ILE A 596 18.03 -19.61 -1.23
N SER A 597 18.43 -20.56 -0.39
CA SER A 597 19.81 -21.04 -0.38
C SER A 597 20.07 -21.83 -1.66
N ASN A 598 21.22 -21.56 -2.27
CA ASN A 598 21.82 -22.24 -3.42
C ASN A 598 21.19 -21.92 -4.77
N VAL A 599 21.84 -21.03 -5.54
CA VAL A 599 22.17 -21.22 -6.96
C VAL A 599 23.06 -20.03 -7.41
N PHE A 600 24.30 -20.37 -7.77
CA PHE A 600 25.32 -19.58 -8.49
C PHE A 600 25.91 -18.29 -7.88
N ARG A 601 27.06 -18.48 -7.22
CA ARG A 601 28.05 -17.45 -6.92
C ARG A 601 29.08 -17.39 -8.07
N PHE A 602 28.98 -16.42 -8.98
CA PHE A 602 30.08 -16.10 -9.90
C PHE A 602 30.14 -14.61 -10.31
N PHE A 603 31.37 -14.10 -10.26
CA PHE A 603 31.98 -12.81 -10.63
C PHE A 603 31.43 -11.48 -10.10
N GLY A 604 32.35 -10.73 -9.48
CA GLY A 604 32.21 -9.35 -9.04
C GLY A 604 32.16 -8.35 -10.20
N LEU A 605 31.63 -7.16 -9.89
CA LEU A 605 31.09 -6.13 -10.78
C LEU A 605 29.71 -6.53 -11.38
N LYS A 606 28.61 -6.14 -10.70
CA LYS A 606 27.24 -6.54 -11.07
C LYS A 606 26.31 -5.34 -11.22
N LEU A 607 26.23 -4.78 -12.43
CA LEU A 607 24.97 -4.29 -12.97
C LEU A 607 24.27 -5.50 -13.59
N CYS A 608 23.69 -6.35 -12.74
CA CYS A 608 23.25 -7.68 -13.14
C CYS A 608 21.83 -7.62 -13.72
N VAL A 609 21.69 -7.75 -15.04
CA VAL A 609 20.39 -7.93 -15.72
C VAL A 609 19.64 -9.16 -15.19
N PHE A 610 20.38 -10.16 -14.67
CA PHE A 610 19.80 -11.33 -13.99
C PHE A 610 19.23 -11.02 -12.59
N CYS A 611 19.76 -10.04 -11.85
CA CYS A 611 19.15 -9.61 -10.58
C CYS A 611 17.77 -8.98 -10.83
N VAL A 612 17.64 -8.17 -11.89
CA VAL A 612 16.34 -7.59 -12.28
C VAL A 612 15.30 -8.69 -12.49
N SER A 613 15.65 -9.82 -13.12
CA SER A 613 14.69 -10.92 -13.33
C SER A 613 14.25 -11.65 -12.05
N THR A 614 15.15 -11.84 -11.07
CA THR A 614 14.80 -12.47 -9.78
C THR A 614 13.97 -11.54 -8.90
N ASP A 615 14.24 -10.24 -8.98
CA ASP A 615 13.59 -9.22 -8.15
C ASP A 615 12.18 -8.88 -8.67
N VAL A 616 11.98 -8.98 -9.99
CA VAL A 616 10.66 -8.92 -10.65
C VAL A 616 9.74 -10.02 -10.12
N VAL A 617 10.22 -11.27 -10.09
CA VAL A 617 9.44 -12.42 -9.61
C VAL A 617 9.11 -12.26 -8.13
N ALA A 618 10.01 -11.71 -7.33
CA ALA A 618 9.79 -11.44 -5.92
C ALA A 618 8.71 -10.36 -5.67
N GLY A 619 8.71 -9.27 -6.45
CA GLY A 619 7.67 -8.23 -6.36
C GLY A 619 6.29 -8.72 -6.80
N LEU A 620 6.23 -9.55 -7.85
CA LEU A 620 4.99 -10.21 -8.28
C LEU A 620 4.51 -11.23 -7.23
N SER A 621 5.43 -12.02 -6.66
CA SER A 621 5.12 -12.93 -5.54
C SER A 621 4.50 -12.15 -4.40
N TYR A 622 5.13 -11.06 -3.95
CA TYR A 622 4.59 -10.24 -2.88
C TYR A 622 3.18 -9.70 -3.17
N THR A 623 2.91 -9.28 -4.40
CA THR A 623 1.58 -8.79 -4.81
C THR A 623 0.53 -9.90 -4.71
N VAL A 624 0.90 -11.11 -5.11
CA VAL A 624 0.04 -12.29 -5.06
C VAL A 624 -0.13 -12.80 -3.63
N ASP A 625 0.94 -12.85 -2.86
CA ASP A 625 0.96 -13.22 -1.44
C ASP A 625 0.10 -12.24 -0.63
N SER A 626 0.25 -10.94 -0.86
CA SER A 626 -0.57 -9.90 -0.24
C SER A 626 -2.04 -10.01 -0.62
N PHE A 627 -2.36 -10.43 -1.84
CA PHE A 627 -3.73 -10.71 -2.24
C PHE A 627 -4.28 -11.96 -1.54
N ALA A 628 -3.51 -13.06 -1.53
CA ALA A 628 -3.88 -14.32 -0.90
C ALA A 628 -4.11 -14.15 0.61
N GLN A 629 -3.30 -13.30 1.26
CA GLN A 629 -3.39 -12.95 2.68
C GLN A 629 -4.40 -11.82 2.96
N ARG A 630 -5.15 -11.34 1.97
CA ARG A 630 -6.16 -10.25 2.07
C ARG A 630 -5.63 -8.88 2.51
N ILE A 631 -4.31 -8.71 2.50
CA ILE A 631 -3.55 -7.52 2.89
C ILE A 631 -3.74 -6.40 1.84
N ASN A 632 -3.68 -6.75 0.55
CA ASN A 632 -3.83 -5.82 -0.56
C ASN A 632 -4.68 -6.46 -1.68
N LEU A 633 -5.99 -6.52 -1.43
CA LEU A 633 -6.97 -7.15 -2.31
C LEU A 633 -7.06 -6.49 -3.69
N LEU A 634 -6.66 -5.23 -3.78
CA LEU A 634 -6.80 -4.44 -5.01
C LEU A 634 -5.56 -4.46 -5.90
N ALA A 635 -4.37 -4.71 -5.34
CA ALA A 635 -3.13 -4.67 -6.12
C ALA A 635 -3.10 -5.73 -7.23
N LEU A 636 -3.52 -6.96 -6.94
CA LEU A 636 -3.54 -8.03 -7.96
C LEU A 636 -4.57 -7.78 -9.06
N ALA A 637 -5.79 -7.40 -8.68
CA ALA A 637 -6.85 -7.07 -9.63
C ALA A 637 -6.46 -5.87 -10.51
N TYR A 638 -5.82 -4.85 -9.93
CA TYR A 638 -5.27 -3.72 -10.67
C TYR A 638 -4.19 -4.16 -11.65
N PHE A 639 -3.23 -4.96 -11.19
CA PHE A 639 -2.12 -5.43 -12.00
C PHE A 639 -2.60 -6.26 -13.21
N CYS A 640 -3.54 -7.19 -12.98
CA CYS A 640 -4.06 -8.02 -14.06
C CYS A 640 -5.02 -7.24 -14.96
N CYS A 641 -6.09 -6.66 -14.41
CA CYS A 641 -7.21 -6.20 -15.23
C CYS A 641 -6.94 -4.88 -15.94
N ILE A 642 -6.31 -3.93 -15.26
CA ILE A 642 -6.11 -2.58 -15.77
C ILE A 642 -4.72 -2.48 -16.39
N TYR A 643 -3.70 -2.89 -15.65
CA TYR A 643 -2.32 -2.57 -15.98
C TYR A 643 -1.79 -3.32 -17.20
N VAL A 644 -1.88 -4.65 -17.20
CA VAL A 644 -1.45 -5.47 -18.34
C VAL A 644 -2.20 -5.06 -19.60
N SER A 645 -3.51 -4.84 -19.50
CA SER A 645 -4.36 -4.38 -20.60
C SER A 645 -3.89 -3.03 -21.16
N VAL A 646 -3.65 -2.04 -20.30
CA VAL A 646 -3.19 -0.71 -20.70
C VAL A 646 -1.78 -0.73 -21.33
N HIS A 647 -0.85 -1.49 -20.75
CA HIS A 647 0.51 -1.57 -21.27
C HIS A 647 0.59 -2.33 -22.59
N THR A 648 -0.14 -3.43 -22.72
CA THR A 648 -0.23 -4.19 -23.97
C THR A 648 -0.85 -3.32 -25.07
N LEU A 649 -1.94 -2.61 -24.78
CA LEU A 649 -2.53 -1.62 -25.70
C LEU A 649 -1.50 -0.55 -26.12
N SER A 650 -0.72 -0.03 -25.18
CA SER A 650 0.25 1.03 -25.46
C SER A 650 1.46 0.55 -26.26
N LEU A 651 1.92 -0.69 -26.05
CA LEU A 651 2.95 -1.33 -26.86
C LEU A 651 2.45 -1.63 -28.28
N VAL A 652 1.19 -2.07 -28.41
CA VAL A 652 0.54 -2.23 -29.72
C VAL A 652 0.44 -0.89 -30.43
N VAL A 653 0.12 0.18 -29.70
CA VAL A 653 0.16 1.55 -30.23
C VAL A 653 1.59 1.88 -30.68
N TRP A 654 2.60 1.65 -29.86
CA TRP A 654 3.94 2.08 -30.23
C TRP A 654 4.55 1.30 -31.41
N THR A 655 4.37 -0.02 -31.48
CA THR A 655 5.06 -0.90 -32.45
C THR A 655 4.48 -0.89 -33.86
N TYR A 656 3.26 -0.39 -34.06
CA TYR A 656 2.60 -0.50 -35.36
C TYR A 656 3.05 0.59 -36.35
N LEU A 657 3.31 0.20 -37.61
CA LEU A 657 3.65 1.12 -38.69
C LEU A 657 2.43 1.93 -39.19
N SER A 658 2.59 3.24 -39.35
CA SER A 658 1.63 4.03 -40.14
C SER A 658 1.62 3.53 -41.59
N ILE A 659 0.45 3.61 -42.23
CA ILE A 659 0.14 3.00 -43.53
C ILE A 659 1.07 3.48 -44.67
N ASP A 660 1.80 4.59 -44.49
CA ASP A 660 2.69 5.16 -45.51
C ASP A 660 3.73 4.18 -46.09
N LYS A 661 4.11 3.12 -45.36
CA LYS A 661 5.03 2.11 -45.90
C LYS A 661 4.37 0.93 -46.59
N LYS A 662 3.08 0.66 -46.37
CA LYS A 662 2.39 -0.46 -47.03
C LYS A 662 2.06 -0.13 -48.49
N GLN A 663 1.80 1.14 -48.79
CA GLN A 663 1.62 1.63 -50.18
C GLN A 663 2.94 1.82 -50.96
N LYS A 664 4.10 1.64 -50.34
CA LYS A 664 5.42 1.64 -51.02
C LYS A 664 5.97 0.25 -51.33
N LEU A 665 5.21 -0.81 -50.99
CA LEU A 665 5.63 -2.21 -51.10
C LEU A 665 4.65 -3.07 -51.92
N GLU A 666 3.60 -2.47 -52.45
CA GLU A 666 2.78 -2.97 -53.57
C GLU A 666 2.95 -2.00 -54.73
#